data_AF-A0A434N6Q1-F1
#
_entry.id   AF-A0A434N6Q1-F1
#
_cell.length_a   1.000
_cell.length_b   1.000
_cell.length_c   1.000
_cell.angle_alpha   90.00
_cell.angle_beta   90.00
_cell.angle_gamma   90.00
#
_symmetry.space_group_name_H-M   'P 1'
#
loop_
_entity.id
_entity.type
_entity.pdbx_description
1 polymer ?
#
loop_
_entity_poly.entity_id
_entity_poly.type
_entity_poly.pdbx_seq_one_letter_code
_entity_poly.pdbx_strand_id
1 'polypeptide(L)'
;VIESAELLLQERAPRDIPTATVRTEADERSKDETEVESPDTRIVLNPLKALRSTSVMSNGRYSVMVTATGSGYSRWGELAVTRWQPDPTEDRLGSYIFLRDAGTGDWWSATAEPKRATDEEVQTLFSDDKASFVKSVGSLRSEVECIVISEGNGEGRRVTLYNDGPVDRHIEVTSFAELVLGYDASDNAHPAFSKMFVETEIAANNGAIFATRRKRETDEPDVTMVHFVTDPSGSTRDAEAETDRRAFIGRGRTITEAAAFDPGAKLGGHSGFTLDPVAALRRQVRVPANKKISLTFWTAVGANRAELEDAIARLDHPEAFARQAMLAWTRSQVQTRHLGLSLADAANVQNLARYLIYPDPFLRLPAESIASGLGKQSSLWPTSISGDFPIFLVRIGDVADLEIVAQALRFQEYMRARGMMIDFVVVNEQASSYVQDLQRAVETLCENSRLRGKELGPRQHIFAVRRDLMDETTYKTLLAVARVALHTRNGTIFDQIERAEAAALQARDALQPAGAAALREPFPPAPQAWAAQASIEGSADGSGLNQWNGFGGFEGDGRHYVVRLAGRRTTPQPWINVISNASFGFHVSAEGAAFTWSRNSRDYQLTPWANDPVTNRPGEGIYIYDHANGRAFSPAAAVVRDPAMTYETWHGQGFSTFRSKRGPLSMDLTHVVDSVDPVKISRLRIQNSGSVPARLRVYAYAEWVLG
;
A
#
# COMPACT_ATOMS: atom_id res chain seq x y z
N VAL A 1 30.15 53.29 13.46
CA VAL A 1 30.06 52.49 12.22
C VAL A 1 28.62 52.56 11.76
N ILE A 2 28.33 53.66 11.07
CA ILE A 2 27.07 54.06 10.44
C ILE A 2 27.58 54.62 9.11
N GLU A 3 27.41 53.87 8.02
CA GLU A 3 27.67 54.38 6.65
C GLU A 3 26.97 53.53 5.55
N SER A 4 26.19 52.49 5.91
CA SER A 4 25.51 51.61 4.95
C SER A 4 23.98 51.75 4.90
N ALA A 5 23.38 52.60 5.73
CA ALA A 5 21.93 52.79 5.80
C ALA A 5 21.41 54.10 5.15
N GLU A 6 22.30 54.94 4.61
CA GLU A 6 21.93 56.26 4.06
C GLU A 6 21.18 56.14 2.72
N LEU A 7 21.45 55.08 1.94
CA LEU A 7 20.79 54.82 0.65
C LEU A 7 19.33 54.34 0.79
N LEU A 8 18.93 53.79 1.94
CA LEU A 8 17.55 53.33 2.19
C LEU A 8 16.60 54.47 2.60
N LEU A 9 17.12 55.63 2.99
CA LEU A 9 16.33 56.80 3.42
C LEU A 9 15.93 57.73 2.26
N GLN A 10 16.36 57.44 1.03
CA GLN A 10 16.09 58.26 -0.16
C GLN A 10 15.10 57.63 -1.16
N GLU A 11 14.51 56.47 -0.86
CA GLU A 11 13.50 55.87 -1.73
C GLU A 11 12.17 56.64 -1.65
N ARG A 12 11.76 57.25 -2.76
CA ARG A 12 10.43 57.86 -2.91
C ARG A 12 9.37 56.76 -3.00
N ALA A 13 8.33 56.85 -2.17
CA ALA A 13 7.18 55.94 -2.20
C ALA A 13 6.56 55.86 -3.62
N PRO A 14 6.23 54.66 -4.13
CA PRO A 14 5.54 54.49 -5.40
C PRO A 14 4.16 55.16 -5.34
N ARG A 15 3.81 55.92 -6.38
CA ARG A 15 2.51 56.60 -6.50
C ARG A 15 1.38 55.75 -7.07
N ASP A 16 1.65 54.51 -7.45
CA ASP A 16 0.64 53.58 -7.91
C ASP A 16 0.55 52.39 -6.96
N ILE A 17 -0.60 52.29 -6.28
CA ILE A 17 -0.99 51.12 -5.50
C ILE A 17 -1.58 50.12 -6.52
N PRO A 18 -0.93 48.98 -6.79
CA PRO A 18 -1.61 47.93 -7.54
C PRO A 18 -2.79 47.49 -6.68
N THR A 19 -4.00 47.57 -7.22
CA THR A 19 -5.20 47.07 -6.57
C THR A 19 -5.08 45.56 -6.48
N ALA A 20 -4.45 45.06 -5.42
CA ALA A 20 -4.56 43.67 -5.04
C ALA A 20 -6.03 43.46 -4.69
N THR A 21 -6.77 42.82 -5.59
CA THR A 21 -8.08 42.26 -5.29
C THR A 21 -7.89 41.23 -4.20
N VAL A 22 -8.05 41.67 -2.95
CA VAL A 22 -8.31 40.82 -1.80
C VAL A 22 -9.52 39.97 -2.20
N ARG A 23 -9.31 38.69 -2.48
CA ARG A 23 -10.41 37.72 -2.54
C ARG A 23 -10.95 37.61 -1.11
N THR A 24 -11.95 38.42 -0.80
CA THR A 24 -12.76 38.29 0.40
C THR A 24 -13.47 36.95 0.35
N GLU A 25 -13.27 36.13 1.39
CA GLU A 25 -14.05 34.94 1.68
C GLU A 25 -15.50 35.32 1.98
N ALA A 26 -16.33 35.45 0.94
CA ALA A 26 -17.78 35.48 1.07
C ALA A 26 -18.43 35.14 -0.27
N ASP A 27 -19.34 34.16 -0.20
CA ASP A 27 -20.25 33.67 -1.24
C ASP A 27 -19.63 32.95 -2.44
N GLU A 28 -19.45 31.62 -2.31
CA GLU A 28 -19.73 30.72 -3.43
C GLU A 28 -20.50 29.48 -2.96
N ARG A 29 -21.84 29.56 -3.10
CA ARG A 29 -22.68 28.39 -3.32
C ARG A 29 -22.60 28.01 -4.80
N SER A 30 -22.24 26.75 -5.04
CA SER A 30 -22.52 25.92 -6.21
C SER A 30 -22.26 26.52 -7.60
N LYS A 31 -21.10 26.16 -8.17
CA LYS A 31 -21.03 25.59 -9.52
C LYS A 31 -20.12 24.36 -9.47
N ASP A 32 -20.51 23.31 -10.19
CA ASP A 32 -19.59 22.25 -10.63
C ASP A 32 -18.46 22.91 -11.41
N GLU A 33 -17.40 23.32 -10.72
CA GLU A 33 -16.13 23.59 -11.36
C GLU A 33 -15.39 22.26 -11.39
N THR A 34 -15.40 21.64 -12.57
CA THR A 34 -14.29 20.76 -12.94
C THR A 34 -13.04 21.62 -12.79
N GLU A 35 -12.29 21.43 -11.70
CA GLU A 35 -11.06 22.17 -11.43
C GLU A 35 -10.23 22.19 -12.71
N VAL A 36 -9.91 23.40 -13.17
CA VAL A 36 -9.17 23.63 -14.41
C VAL A 36 -7.87 22.83 -14.35
N GLU A 37 -7.64 21.94 -15.32
CA GLU A 37 -6.37 21.24 -15.47
C GLU A 37 -5.22 22.25 -15.50
N SER A 38 -4.53 22.39 -14.37
CA SER A 38 -3.26 23.09 -14.33
C SER A 38 -2.16 22.10 -14.72
N PRO A 39 -1.18 22.48 -15.55
CA PRO A 39 -0.13 21.58 -16.03
C PRO A 39 0.77 21.00 -14.93
N ASP A 40 0.60 21.43 -13.67
CA ASP A 40 1.33 20.95 -12.49
C ASP A 40 0.53 19.98 -11.60
N THR A 41 -0.73 19.69 -11.95
CA THR A 41 -1.65 18.87 -11.14
C THR A 41 -2.15 17.68 -11.96
N ARG A 42 -2.06 16.47 -11.40
CA ARG A 42 -2.60 15.24 -12.01
C ARG A 42 -3.90 14.85 -11.33
N ILE A 43 -4.98 14.79 -12.08
CA ILE A 43 -6.30 14.36 -11.61
C ILE A 43 -6.52 12.89 -12.00
N VAL A 44 -6.90 12.07 -11.02
CA VAL A 44 -7.25 10.66 -11.19
C VAL A 44 -8.71 10.47 -10.81
N LEU A 45 -9.56 10.38 -11.83
CA LEU A 45 -10.98 10.08 -11.67
C LEU A 45 -11.18 8.58 -11.48
N ASN A 46 -12.02 8.21 -10.51
CA ASN A 46 -12.28 6.82 -10.15
C ASN A 46 -11.00 5.97 -10.02
N PRO A 47 -10.16 6.23 -9.00
CA PRO A 47 -8.86 5.56 -8.81
C PRO A 47 -8.90 4.04 -8.83
N LEU A 48 -10.04 3.43 -8.49
CA LEU A 48 -10.24 1.97 -8.50
C LEU A 48 -10.31 1.37 -9.91
N LYS A 49 -10.62 2.18 -10.93
CA LYS A 49 -10.70 1.77 -12.35
C LYS A 49 -9.62 2.41 -13.22
N ALA A 50 -9.03 3.51 -12.76
CA ALA A 50 -7.92 4.17 -13.43
C ALA A 50 -6.69 3.27 -13.49
N LEU A 51 -5.72 3.63 -14.34
CA LEU A 51 -4.38 3.08 -14.19
C LEU A 51 -3.84 3.47 -12.81
N ARG A 52 -3.00 2.60 -12.25
CA ARG A 52 -2.34 2.89 -10.98
C ARG A 52 -1.56 4.21 -11.09
N SER A 53 -1.72 5.08 -10.13
CA SER A 53 -0.99 6.35 -10.06
C SER A 53 -0.44 6.55 -8.66
N THR A 54 0.75 7.12 -8.57
CA THR A 54 1.45 7.39 -7.31
C THR A 54 1.88 8.85 -7.25
N SER A 55 2.03 9.38 -6.05
CA SER A 55 2.74 10.64 -5.78
C SER A 55 3.74 10.42 -4.67
N VAL A 56 4.99 10.84 -4.90
CA VAL A 56 6.08 10.82 -3.92
C VAL A 56 6.37 12.25 -3.50
N MET A 57 6.26 12.54 -2.21
CA MET A 57 6.53 13.84 -1.60
C MET A 57 7.67 13.70 -0.60
N SER A 58 8.52 14.72 -0.48
CA SER A 58 9.62 14.67 0.49
C SER A 58 10.16 16.04 0.83
N ASN A 59 10.69 16.16 2.05
CA ASN A 59 11.54 17.28 2.46
C ASN A 59 13.05 16.96 2.31
N GLY A 60 13.41 15.84 1.68
CA GLY A 60 14.79 15.36 1.51
C GLY A 60 15.26 14.37 2.58
N ARG A 61 14.63 14.34 3.76
CA ARG A 61 14.91 13.36 4.82
C ARG A 61 13.72 12.47 5.12
N TYR A 62 12.53 13.04 5.19
CA TYR A 62 11.27 12.32 5.31
C TYR A 62 10.61 12.25 3.94
N SER A 63 10.10 11.07 3.58
CA SER A 63 9.38 10.86 2.31
C SER A 63 8.09 10.10 2.55
N VAL A 64 7.08 10.48 1.77
CA VAL A 64 5.77 9.84 1.74
C VAL A 64 5.48 9.49 0.30
N MET A 65 5.07 8.25 0.06
CA MET A 65 4.49 7.85 -1.21
C MET A 65 3.05 7.44 -0.96
N VAL A 66 2.13 7.97 -1.75
CA VAL A 66 0.72 7.57 -1.75
C VAL A 66 0.27 7.14 -3.13
N THR A 67 -0.59 6.14 -3.18
CA THR A 67 -1.32 5.72 -4.39
C THR A 67 -2.59 6.55 -4.55
N ALA A 68 -3.16 6.56 -5.75
CA ALA A 68 -4.42 7.26 -6.00
C ALA A 68 -5.60 6.71 -5.18
N THR A 69 -5.48 5.51 -4.63
CA THR A 69 -6.47 4.88 -3.76
C THR A 69 -6.29 5.19 -2.26
N GLY A 70 -5.16 5.79 -1.87
CA GLY A 70 -4.86 6.22 -0.50
C GLY A 70 -3.86 5.34 0.27
N SER A 71 -3.45 4.20 -0.30
CA SER A 71 -2.41 3.31 0.23
C SER A 71 -1.02 3.92 0.05
N GLY A 72 0.00 3.40 0.71
CA GLY A 72 1.35 3.97 0.59
C GLY A 72 2.28 3.74 1.77
N TYR A 73 3.39 4.46 1.80
CA TYR A 73 4.40 4.37 2.86
C TYR A 73 4.84 5.73 3.36
N SER A 74 5.44 5.72 4.55
CA SER A 74 6.18 6.82 5.13
C SER A 74 7.58 6.36 5.53
N ARG A 75 8.62 7.12 5.18
CA ARG A 75 10.04 6.77 5.40
C ARG A 75 10.85 7.94 5.94
N TRP A 76 11.86 7.63 6.74
CA TRP A 76 12.88 8.57 7.22
C TRP A 76 14.27 8.08 6.81
N GLY A 77 14.83 8.69 5.79
CA GLY A 77 15.98 8.15 5.07
C GLY A 77 15.64 6.77 4.51
N GLU A 78 16.42 5.77 4.90
CA GLU A 78 16.25 4.36 4.51
C GLU A 78 15.34 3.57 5.48
N LEU A 79 14.91 4.20 6.58
CA LEU A 79 14.08 3.56 7.59
C LEU A 79 12.60 3.71 7.22
N ALA A 80 11.88 2.59 7.19
CA ALA A 80 10.44 2.58 7.09
C ALA A 80 9.83 3.03 8.42
N VAL A 81 8.95 4.02 8.35
CA VAL A 81 8.13 4.42 9.50
C VAL A 81 6.90 3.52 9.56
N THR A 82 6.26 3.33 8.41
CA THR A 82 5.07 2.50 8.25
C THR A 82 5.33 1.34 7.29
N ARG A 83 4.64 0.22 7.54
CA ARG A 83 4.78 -1.01 6.74
C ARG A 83 4.17 -0.84 5.36
N TRP A 84 4.90 -1.24 4.32
CA TRP A 84 4.38 -1.21 2.95
C TRP A 84 5.16 -2.13 2.00
N GLN A 85 4.46 -2.63 0.97
CA GLN A 85 5.04 -3.43 -0.11
C GLN A 85 4.35 -3.06 -1.45
N PRO A 86 5.09 -3.05 -2.57
CA PRO A 86 4.55 -2.72 -3.90
C PRO A 86 3.75 -3.89 -4.51
N ASP A 87 2.71 -4.36 -3.82
CA ASP A 87 1.81 -5.42 -4.33
C ASP A 87 0.85 -4.83 -5.38
N PRO A 88 0.97 -5.20 -6.67
CA PRO A 88 0.12 -4.64 -7.72
C PRO A 88 -1.34 -5.14 -7.65
N THR A 89 -1.63 -6.19 -6.86
CA THR A 89 -2.92 -6.87 -6.82
C THR A 89 -3.85 -6.30 -5.75
N GLU A 90 -3.36 -6.16 -4.51
CA GLU A 90 -4.23 -5.87 -3.36
C GLU A 90 -4.09 -4.44 -2.80
N ASP A 91 -2.98 -3.74 -3.06
CA ASP A 91 -2.69 -2.38 -2.56
C ASP A 91 -3.11 -2.14 -1.09
N ARG A 92 -2.81 -3.12 -0.22
CA ARG A 92 -3.45 -3.28 1.10
C ARG A 92 -2.79 -2.53 2.26
N LEU A 93 -1.60 -1.96 2.06
CA LEU A 93 -0.78 -1.39 3.14
C LEU A 93 -0.70 0.13 3.05
N GLY A 94 -0.79 0.79 4.21
CA GLY A 94 -0.61 2.23 4.32
C GLY A 94 -1.14 2.81 5.63
N SER A 95 -1.14 4.14 5.67
CA SER A 95 -1.73 4.92 6.75
C SER A 95 -3.14 5.36 6.34
N TYR A 96 -4.15 4.85 7.04
CA TYR A 96 -5.54 5.02 6.67
C TYR A 96 -6.31 5.89 7.66
N ILE A 97 -7.39 6.47 7.17
CA ILE A 97 -8.38 7.20 7.96
C ILE A 97 -9.73 6.60 7.66
N PHE A 98 -10.41 6.15 8.70
CA PHE A 98 -11.75 5.58 8.63
C PHE A 98 -12.76 6.56 9.20
N LEU A 99 -13.94 6.57 8.59
CA LEU A 99 -15.11 7.33 8.98
C LEU A 99 -16.21 6.35 9.35
N ARG A 100 -16.87 6.56 10.48
CA ARG A 100 -18.08 5.82 10.86
C ARG A 100 -19.17 6.78 11.27
N ASP A 101 -20.35 6.62 10.69
CA ASP A 101 -21.53 7.36 11.12
C ASP A 101 -22.13 6.67 12.37
N ALA A 102 -22.11 7.34 13.51
CA ALA A 102 -22.62 6.79 14.77
C ALA A 102 -24.14 6.56 14.73
N GLY A 103 -24.87 7.24 13.84
CA GLY A 103 -26.31 7.10 13.69
C GLY A 103 -26.72 5.87 12.88
N THR A 104 -26.01 5.54 11.79
CA THR A 104 -26.32 4.35 10.97
C THR A 104 -25.48 3.14 11.32
N GLY A 105 -24.30 3.35 11.90
CA GLY A 105 -23.30 2.32 12.14
C GLY A 105 -22.42 1.99 10.92
N ASP A 106 -22.72 2.56 9.76
CA ASP A 106 -21.93 2.36 8.53
C ASP A 106 -20.55 3.00 8.66
N TRP A 107 -19.55 2.35 8.09
CA TRP A 107 -18.18 2.86 8.10
C TRP A 107 -17.43 2.54 6.81
N TRP A 108 -16.51 3.44 6.47
CA TRP A 108 -15.72 3.40 5.24
C TRP A 108 -14.39 4.11 5.44
N SER A 109 -13.47 3.94 4.50
CA SER A 109 -12.22 4.71 4.43
C SER A 109 -12.50 6.09 3.85
N ALA A 110 -11.85 7.13 4.35
CA ALA A 110 -11.91 8.48 3.78
C ALA A 110 -11.31 8.56 2.36
N THR A 111 -10.47 7.59 2.02
CA THR A 111 -9.92 7.31 0.67
C THR A 111 -10.63 6.11 0.03
N ALA A 112 -10.26 5.71 -1.19
CA ALA A 112 -10.87 4.56 -1.88
C ALA A 112 -10.60 3.23 -1.17
N GLU A 113 -9.34 3.02 -0.75
CA GLU A 113 -8.90 1.85 0.00
C GLU A 113 -8.71 2.19 1.49
N PRO A 114 -8.73 1.20 2.41
CA PRO A 114 -8.99 -0.22 2.15
C PRO A 114 -10.49 -0.59 2.22
N LYS A 115 -11.35 0.28 2.77
CA LYS A 115 -12.79 0.01 2.95
C LYS A 115 -13.64 0.94 2.10
N ARG A 116 -14.26 0.35 1.07
CA ARG A 116 -15.18 1.04 0.17
C ARG A 116 -16.58 1.17 0.77
N ALA A 117 -17.28 2.25 0.44
CA ALA A 117 -18.69 2.46 0.69
C ALA A 117 -19.51 2.14 -0.57
N THR A 118 -20.80 1.84 -0.38
CA THR A 118 -21.75 1.68 -1.49
C THR A 118 -21.94 3.02 -2.19
N ASP A 119 -21.94 3.01 -3.52
CA ASP A 119 -22.14 4.18 -4.38
C ASP A 119 -21.18 5.36 -4.05
N GLU A 120 -19.96 5.04 -3.63
CA GLU A 120 -18.93 6.05 -3.41
C GLU A 120 -18.46 6.70 -4.72
N GLU A 121 -18.27 8.02 -4.68
CA GLU A 121 -17.57 8.76 -5.72
C GLU A 121 -16.21 9.18 -5.19
N VAL A 122 -15.14 8.86 -5.92
CA VAL A 122 -13.77 9.11 -5.49
C VAL A 122 -12.98 9.74 -6.63
N GLN A 123 -12.26 10.80 -6.29
CA GLN A 123 -11.24 11.41 -7.13
C GLN A 123 -10.00 11.76 -6.33
N THR A 124 -8.86 11.76 -6.99
CA THR A 124 -7.57 12.07 -6.38
C THR A 124 -6.84 13.12 -7.20
N LEU A 125 -6.23 14.08 -6.52
CA LEU A 125 -5.42 15.13 -7.11
C LEU A 125 -4.01 15.04 -6.56
N PHE A 126 -3.02 15.03 -7.45
CA PHE A 126 -1.62 15.03 -7.09
C PHE A 126 -0.92 16.27 -7.62
N SER A 127 -0.29 17.01 -6.72
CA SER A 127 0.77 17.96 -7.03
C SER A 127 2.11 17.41 -6.53
N ASP A 128 3.19 18.14 -6.80
CA ASP A 128 4.54 17.76 -6.34
C ASP A 128 4.72 17.93 -4.81
N ASP A 129 3.90 18.78 -4.17
CA ASP A 129 3.95 19.09 -2.74
C ASP A 129 2.86 18.43 -1.90
N LYS A 130 1.75 18.00 -2.52
CA LYS A 130 0.54 17.55 -1.84
C LYS A 130 -0.19 16.45 -2.62
N ALA A 131 -0.85 15.57 -1.88
CA ALA A 131 -1.88 14.68 -2.41
C ALA A 131 -3.23 14.98 -1.75
N SER A 132 -4.28 15.13 -2.56
CA SER A 132 -5.65 15.40 -2.10
C SER A 132 -6.59 14.30 -2.58
N PHE A 133 -7.37 13.73 -1.67
CA PHE A 133 -8.37 12.71 -1.95
C PHE A 133 -9.74 13.27 -1.62
N VAL A 134 -10.66 13.26 -2.59
CA VAL A 134 -12.04 13.68 -2.37
C VAL A 134 -12.93 12.47 -2.55
N LYS A 135 -13.76 12.22 -1.55
CA LYS A 135 -14.70 11.10 -1.53
C LYS A 135 -16.07 11.54 -1.04
N SER A 136 -17.12 11.17 -1.78
CA SER A 136 -18.51 11.43 -1.42
C SER A 136 -19.24 10.12 -1.15
N VAL A 137 -19.98 10.06 -0.04
CA VAL A 137 -20.82 8.93 0.37
C VAL A 137 -22.14 9.49 0.90
N GLY A 138 -23.21 9.36 0.12
CA GLY A 138 -24.50 9.97 0.44
C GLY A 138 -24.39 11.49 0.58
N SER A 139 -24.79 12.04 1.73
CA SER A 139 -24.71 13.48 2.02
C SER A 139 -23.41 13.92 2.70
N LEU A 140 -22.45 13.02 2.85
CA LEU A 140 -21.16 13.28 3.48
C LEU A 140 -20.06 13.28 2.43
N ARG A 141 -19.24 14.32 2.44
CA ARG A 141 -18.04 14.40 1.62
C ARG A 141 -16.82 14.55 2.52
N SER A 142 -15.79 13.75 2.26
CA SER A 142 -14.50 13.82 2.93
C SER A 142 -13.42 14.27 1.96
N GLU A 143 -12.57 15.16 2.43
CA GLU A 143 -11.36 15.59 1.75
C GLU A 143 -10.16 15.26 2.64
N VAL A 144 -9.22 14.47 2.13
CA VAL A 144 -7.97 14.13 2.83
C VAL A 144 -6.80 14.76 2.10
N GLU A 145 -6.08 15.63 2.77
CA GLU A 145 -4.88 16.27 2.23
C GLU A 145 -3.64 15.76 2.97
N CYS A 146 -2.70 15.18 2.22
CA CYS A 146 -1.44 14.64 2.71
C CYS A 146 -0.28 15.55 2.30
N ILE A 147 0.55 15.96 3.26
CA ILE A 147 1.76 16.77 3.05
C ILE A 147 2.94 16.21 3.84
N VAL A 148 4.15 16.54 3.40
CA VAL A 148 5.38 16.36 4.20
C VAL A 148 5.74 17.66 4.89
N ILE A 149 5.99 17.61 6.20
CA ILE A 149 6.35 18.77 7.01
C ILE A 149 7.71 19.31 6.56
N SER A 150 7.83 20.63 6.39
CA SER A 150 9.10 21.24 5.95
C SER A 150 10.06 21.51 7.11
N GLU A 151 9.55 21.71 8.33
CA GLU A 151 10.31 22.07 9.53
C GLU A 151 10.41 20.91 10.55
N GLY A 152 10.74 19.72 10.06
CA GLY A 152 10.86 18.51 10.86
C GLY A 152 10.86 17.26 9.99
N ASN A 153 10.91 16.08 10.60
CA ASN A 153 10.75 14.83 9.87
C ASN A 153 9.37 14.26 10.18
N GLY A 154 8.42 14.43 9.25
CA GLY A 154 7.07 13.95 9.46
C GLY A 154 6.10 14.31 8.34
N GLU A 155 4.87 13.89 8.50
CA GLU A 155 3.75 14.12 7.60
C GLU A 155 2.51 14.61 8.34
N GLY A 156 1.64 15.33 7.62
CA GLY A 156 0.32 15.73 8.08
C GLY A 156 -0.75 15.20 7.13
N ARG A 157 -1.83 14.66 7.70
CA ARG A 157 -3.04 14.23 7.00
C ARG A 157 -4.23 15.00 7.55
N ARG A 158 -4.63 16.07 6.86
CA ARG A 158 -5.81 16.86 7.23
C ARG A 158 -7.05 16.20 6.63
N VAL A 159 -8.06 15.99 7.46
CA VAL A 159 -9.37 15.48 7.07
C VAL A 159 -10.37 16.61 7.23
N THR A 160 -10.99 17.02 6.13
CA THR A 160 -12.11 17.94 6.14
C THR A 160 -13.38 17.16 5.81
N LEU A 161 -14.35 17.21 6.73
CA LEU A 161 -15.66 16.56 6.58
C LEU A 161 -16.70 17.64 6.28
N TYR A 162 -17.40 17.47 5.17
CA TYR A 162 -18.52 18.30 4.74
C TYR A 162 -19.81 17.51 4.93
N ASN A 163 -20.80 18.13 5.58
CA ASN A 163 -22.15 17.59 5.68
C ASN A 163 -23.08 18.44 4.83
N ASP A 164 -23.38 17.96 3.63
CA ASP A 164 -24.30 18.60 2.69
C ASP A 164 -25.76 18.23 3.00
N GLY A 165 -25.98 17.46 4.08
CA GLY A 165 -27.29 17.07 4.58
C GLY A 165 -27.94 18.12 5.49
N PRO A 166 -29.27 18.00 5.71
CA PRO A 166 -30.03 18.94 6.54
C PRO A 166 -29.97 18.63 8.05
N VAL A 167 -29.31 17.54 8.45
CA VAL A 167 -29.25 17.08 9.85
C VAL A 167 -27.80 16.92 10.27
N ASP A 168 -27.52 17.29 11.51
CA ASP A 168 -26.21 17.09 12.12
C ASP A 168 -25.82 15.62 12.17
N ARG A 169 -24.56 15.32 11.85
CA ARG A 169 -24.00 13.97 11.87
C ARG A 169 -22.93 13.86 12.96
N HIS A 170 -22.89 12.72 13.62
CA HIS A 170 -21.83 12.39 14.59
C HIS A 170 -20.95 11.33 13.95
N ILE A 171 -19.71 11.71 13.62
CA ILE A 171 -18.78 10.87 12.89
C ILE A 171 -17.64 10.49 13.82
N GLU A 172 -17.33 9.20 13.89
CA GLU A 172 -16.06 8.72 14.46
C GLU A 172 -15.02 8.76 13.34
N VAL A 173 -13.91 9.47 13.58
CA VAL A 173 -12.75 9.48 12.69
C VAL A 173 -11.62 8.71 13.35
N THR A 174 -11.19 7.63 12.70
CA THR A 174 -10.17 6.71 13.25
C THR A 174 -8.97 6.64 12.31
N SER A 175 -7.79 7.06 12.76
CA SER A 175 -6.54 6.80 12.04
C SER A 175 -6.05 5.38 12.29
N PHE A 176 -5.24 4.85 11.37
CA PHE A 176 -4.57 3.56 11.53
C PHE A 176 -3.28 3.53 10.72
N ALA A 177 -2.19 3.08 11.32
CA ALA A 177 -0.94 2.77 10.62
C ALA A 177 -0.21 1.60 11.28
N GLU A 178 0.33 0.68 10.48
CA GLU A 178 1.22 -0.40 10.97
C GLU A 178 2.66 0.08 11.08
N LEU A 179 3.27 -0.09 12.26
CA LEU A 179 4.57 0.50 12.57
C LEU A 179 5.74 -0.45 12.25
N VAL A 180 6.84 0.11 11.76
CA VAL A 180 8.09 -0.62 11.49
C VAL A 180 9.27 0.01 12.23
N LEU A 181 9.50 1.32 12.00
CA LEU A 181 10.60 2.12 12.56
C LEU A 181 11.99 1.56 12.27
N GLY A 182 12.18 0.87 11.15
CA GLY A 182 13.40 0.13 10.81
C GLY A 182 13.53 -0.13 9.31
N TYR A 183 14.57 -0.86 8.89
CA TYR A 183 14.79 -1.15 7.47
C TYR A 183 13.72 -2.09 6.88
N ASP A 184 13.19 -1.73 5.71
CA ASP A 184 12.18 -2.50 4.98
C ASP A 184 12.62 -3.93 4.69
N ALA A 185 13.87 -4.15 4.28
CA ALA A 185 14.39 -5.48 3.96
C ALA A 185 14.37 -6.42 5.19
N SER A 186 14.76 -5.91 6.35
CA SER A 186 14.75 -6.66 7.61
C SER A 186 13.33 -6.99 8.06
N ASP A 187 12.41 -6.04 7.92
CA ASP A 187 11.00 -6.24 8.25
C ASP A 187 10.32 -7.24 7.30
N ASN A 188 10.56 -7.13 5.99
CA ASN A 188 10.00 -8.04 4.98
C ASN A 188 10.52 -9.48 5.13
N ALA A 189 11.79 -9.65 5.50
CA ALA A 189 12.37 -10.98 5.70
C ALA A 189 11.77 -11.69 6.93
N HIS A 190 11.61 -10.97 8.05
CA HIS A 190 11.10 -11.54 9.30
C HIS A 190 10.14 -10.59 10.05
N PRO A 191 8.90 -10.39 9.55
CA PRO A 191 7.95 -9.42 10.11
C PRO A 191 7.66 -9.62 11.60
N ALA A 192 7.30 -10.84 12.00
CA ALA A 192 6.95 -11.15 13.38
C ALA A 192 8.11 -10.89 14.37
N PHE A 193 9.36 -11.08 13.91
CA PHE A 193 10.53 -10.79 14.72
C PHE A 193 10.82 -9.30 14.78
N SER A 194 10.76 -8.60 13.65
CA SER A 194 11.00 -7.15 13.56
C SER A 194 10.07 -6.34 14.46
N LYS A 195 8.80 -6.74 14.57
CA LYS A 195 7.77 -6.09 15.38
C LYS A 195 8.06 -6.10 16.88
N MET A 196 8.78 -7.12 17.39
CA MET A 196 9.08 -7.25 18.82
C MET A 196 9.99 -6.13 19.36
N PHE A 197 10.67 -5.39 18.48
CA PHE A 197 11.58 -4.31 18.85
C PHE A 197 10.90 -2.96 18.99
N VAL A 198 9.61 -2.85 18.69
CA VAL A 198 8.88 -1.58 18.81
C VAL A 198 8.07 -1.58 20.09
N GLU A 199 8.41 -0.64 20.97
CA GLU A 199 7.65 -0.34 22.19
C GLU A 199 6.76 0.86 21.92
N THR A 200 5.50 0.81 22.39
CA THR A 200 4.53 1.88 22.19
C THR A 200 4.05 2.46 23.53
N GLU A 201 3.67 3.73 23.54
CA GLU A 201 3.13 4.43 24.71
C GLU A 201 1.94 5.28 24.27
N ILE A 202 0.83 5.21 25.00
CA ILE A 202 -0.33 6.08 24.79
C ILE A 202 -0.25 7.24 25.79
N ALA A 203 -0.35 8.48 25.31
CA ALA A 203 -0.39 9.66 26.17
C ALA A 203 -1.62 9.64 27.09
N ALA A 204 -1.52 10.22 28.28
CA ALA A 204 -2.57 10.17 29.31
C ALA A 204 -3.95 10.70 28.86
N ASN A 205 -4.00 11.57 27.84
CA ASN A 205 -5.22 12.11 27.26
C ASN A 205 -5.71 11.35 26.01
N ASN A 206 -5.12 10.20 25.68
CA ASN A 206 -5.31 9.46 24.43
C ASN A 206 -5.14 10.35 23.17
N GLY A 207 -4.33 11.42 23.33
CA GLY A 207 -4.01 12.46 22.35
C GLY A 207 -3.01 12.03 21.29
N ALA A 208 -2.07 11.20 21.74
CA ALA A 208 -0.87 10.85 21.02
C ALA A 208 -0.46 9.42 21.34
N ILE A 209 0.15 8.77 20.36
CA ILE A 209 0.83 7.49 20.49
C ILE A 209 2.30 7.73 20.19
N PHE A 210 3.17 7.37 21.12
CA PHE A 210 4.60 7.34 20.92
C PHE A 210 5.04 5.92 20.62
N ALA A 211 6.08 5.78 19.80
CA ALA A 211 6.70 4.50 19.53
C ALA A 211 8.22 4.66 19.49
N THR A 212 8.93 3.71 20.10
CA THR A 212 10.39 3.67 20.13
C THR A 212 10.86 2.33 19.62
N ARG A 213 11.80 2.32 18.69
CA ARG A 213 12.47 1.08 18.30
C ARG A 213 13.68 0.84 19.18
N ARG A 214 13.71 -0.30 19.84
CA ARG A 214 14.88 -0.78 20.59
C ARG A 214 15.96 -1.24 19.63
N LYS A 215 17.17 -0.75 19.86
CA LYS A 215 18.37 -1.19 19.15
C LYS A 215 18.65 -2.67 19.40
N ARG A 216 19.06 -3.35 18.34
CA ARG A 216 19.61 -4.71 18.39
C ARG A 216 21.11 -4.67 18.62
N GLU A 217 21.77 -3.80 17.90
CA GLU A 217 23.20 -3.58 17.92
C GLU A 217 23.50 -2.14 18.34
N THR A 218 24.68 -1.89 18.92
CA THR A 218 25.02 -0.58 19.47
C THR A 218 25.17 0.52 18.42
N ASP A 219 25.40 0.16 17.16
CA ASP A 219 25.58 1.05 16.01
C ASP A 219 24.26 1.40 15.29
N GLU A 220 23.15 0.76 15.65
CA GLU A 220 21.84 1.12 15.11
C GLU A 220 21.44 2.56 15.54
N PRO A 221 20.75 3.33 14.67
CA PRO A 221 20.28 4.66 15.04
C PRO A 221 19.18 4.59 16.10
N ASP A 222 19.11 5.60 16.96
CA ASP A 222 17.94 5.80 17.82
C ASP A 222 16.77 6.29 16.96
N VAL A 223 15.62 5.65 17.09
CA VAL A 223 14.42 5.97 16.30
C VAL A 223 13.21 6.01 17.22
N THR A 224 12.60 7.19 17.29
CA THR A 224 11.33 7.43 17.98
C THR A 224 10.34 8.06 17.00
N MET A 225 9.05 7.81 17.25
CA MET A 225 7.94 8.32 16.46
C MET A 225 6.82 8.80 17.39
N VAL A 226 6.10 9.84 16.97
CA VAL A 226 4.80 10.22 17.53
C VAL A 226 3.75 10.29 16.45
N HIS A 227 2.56 9.75 16.73
CA HIS A 227 1.34 9.93 15.97
C HIS A 227 0.30 10.61 16.85
N PHE A 228 -0.21 11.77 16.48
CA PHE A 228 -1.16 12.54 17.28
C PHE A 228 -2.19 13.26 16.41
N VAL A 229 -3.25 13.77 17.04
CA VAL A 229 -4.35 14.46 16.34
C VAL A 229 -4.56 15.86 16.92
N THR A 230 -4.62 16.85 16.03
CA THR A 230 -5.03 18.22 16.33
C THR A 230 -6.50 18.38 15.93
N ASP A 231 -7.35 18.55 16.94
CA ASP A 231 -8.80 18.70 16.78
C ASP A 231 -9.27 20.00 17.45
N PRO A 232 -9.56 21.07 16.67
CA PRO A 232 -10.06 22.33 17.21
C PRO A 232 -11.50 22.26 17.73
N SER A 233 -12.23 21.19 17.44
CA SER A 233 -13.68 21.07 17.67
C SER A 233 -14.06 20.08 18.77
N GLY A 234 -13.17 19.14 19.11
CA GLY A 234 -13.45 18.00 19.98
C GLY A 234 -13.13 18.22 21.45
N SER A 235 -13.87 17.52 22.31
CA SER A 235 -13.49 17.34 23.71
C SER A 235 -12.42 16.24 23.80
N THR A 236 -11.38 16.46 24.60
CA THR A 236 -10.38 15.41 24.92
C THR A 236 -10.97 14.19 25.63
N ARG A 237 -12.22 14.26 26.11
CA ARG A 237 -12.91 13.17 26.83
C ARG A 237 -13.30 11.99 25.93
N ASP A 238 -13.48 12.23 24.63
CA ASP A 238 -13.94 11.20 23.67
C ASP A 238 -12.77 10.67 22.82
N ALA A 239 -11.56 10.82 23.35
CA ALA A 239 -10.32 10.37 22.75
C ALA A 239 -10.08 8.89 23.06
N GLU A 240 -9.99 8.04 22.03
CA GLU A 240 -9.58 6.64 22.19
C GLU A 240 -8.29 6.35 21.41
N ALA A 241 -7.51 5.37 21.88
CA ALA A 241 -6.26 4.97 21.27
C ALA A 241 -6.04 3.46 21.38
N GLU A 242 -5.35 2.86 20.40
CA GLU A 242 -4.95 1.46 20.40
C GLU A 242 -3.58 1.30 19.73
N THR A 243 -2.73 0.44 20.27
CA THR A 243 -1.43 0.09 19.68
C THR A 243 -1.23 -1.41 19.45
N ASP A 244 -2.20 -2.25 19.80
CA ASP A 244 -2.24 -3.67 19.44
C ASP A 244 -3.10 -3.92 18.19
N ARG A 245 -2.46 -4.34 17.09
CA ARG A 245 -3.16 -4.67 15.84
C ARG A 245 -4.15 -5.81 16.01
N ARG A 246 -3.87 -6.77 16.89
CA ARG A 246 -4.78 -7.89 17.17
C ARG A 246 -6.05 -7.41 17.85
N ALA A 247 -5.94 -6.47 18.79
CA ALA A 247 -7.09 -5.84 19.43
C ALA A 247 -7.89 -4.98 18.44
N PHE A 248 -7.21 -4.22 17.57
CA PHE A 248 -7.86 -3.37 16.58
C PHE A 248 -8.59 -4.16 15.47
N ILE A 249 -7.88 -5.06 14.78
CA ILE A 249 -8.43 -5.81 13.64
C ILE A 249 -9.29 -6.99 14.12
N GLY A 250 -8.86 -7.69 15.17
CA GLY A 250 -9.46 -8.96 15.61
C GLY A 250 -8.91 -10.16 14.84
N ARG A 251 -8.70 -11.28 15.56
CA ARG A 251 -8.14 -12.52 14.99
C ARG A 251 -9.01 -13.03 13.84
N GLY A 252 -8.36 -13.33 12.71
CA GLY A 252 -8.98 -13.93 11.52
C GLY A 252 -9.81 -12.96 10.68
N ARG A 253 -9.80 -11.67 11.04
CA ARG A 253 -10.41 -10.58 10.26
C ARG A 253 -9.34 -9.89 9.42
N THR A 254 -9.78 -9.01 8.54
CA THR A 254 -8.90 -8.09 7.80
C THR A 254 -9.20 -6.66 8.24
N ILE A 255 -8.36 -5.70 7.85
CA ILE A 255 -8.60 -4.29 8.14
C ILE A 255 -9.95 -3.78 7.61
N THR A 256 -10.50 -4.42 6.55
CA THR A 256 -11.80 -4.07 5.95
C THR A 256 -13.02 -4.57 6.74
N GLU A 257 -12.78 -5.40 7.75
CA GLU A 257 -13.78 -5.97 8.67
C GLU A 257 -13.32 -5.86 10.14
N ALA A 258 -12.51 -4.84 10.44
CA ALA A 258 -11.84 -4.69 11.74
C ALA A 258 -12.84 -4.61 12.91
N ALA A 259 -12.51 -5.33 14.00
CA ALA A 259 -13.31 -5.37 15.23
C ALA A 259 -13.49 -4.00 15.88
N ALA A 260 -12.57 -3.07 15.67
CA ALA A 260 -12.68 -1.69 16.13
C ALA A 260 -13.97 -0.99 15.68
N PHE A 261 -14.59 -1.41 14.57
CA PHE A 261 -15.83 -0.81 14.04
C PHE A 261 -17.09 -1.64 14.31
N ASP A 262 -16.99 -2.71 15.12
CA ASP A 262 -18.17 -3.46 15.55
C ASP A 262 -19.12 -2.55 16.37
N PRO A 263 -20.44 -2.84 16.42
CA PRO A 263 -21.38 -2.10 17.25
C PRO A 263 -20.94 -2.02 18.72
N GLY A 264 -20.79 -0.80 19.24
CA GLY A 264 -20.38 -0.55 20.63
C GLY A 264 -18.89 -0.79 20.94
N ALA A 265 -18.06 -1.09 19.93
CA ALA A 265 -16.62 -1.30 20.14
C ALA A 265 -15.89 0.00 20.54
N LYS A 266 -15.01 -0.11 21.53
CA LYS A 266 -14.07 0.93 21.95
C LYS A 266 -12.64 0.47 21.77
N LEU A 267 -11.73 1.40 21.50
CA LEU A 267 -10.30 1.08 21.50
C LEU A 267 -9.82 0.75 22.92
N GLY A 268 -9.05 -0.33 23.07
CA GLY A 268 -8.74 -0.93 24.36
C GLY A 268 -7.62 -0.23 25.14
N GLY A 269 -6.82 0.62 24.48
CA GLY A 269 -5.70 1.31 25.11
C GLY A 269 -4.53 0.41 25.46
N HIS A 270 -4.36 -0.73 24.77
CA HIS A 270 -3.17 -1.55 24.95
C HIS A 270 -1.93 -0.78 24.46
N SER A 271 -0.83 -0.91 25.21
CA SER A 271 0.46 -0.26 24.92
C SER A 271 1.61 -1.06 25.51
N GLY A 272 2.84 -0.64 25.23
CA GLY A 272 4.08 -1.35 25.52
C GLY A 272 4.48 -2.27 24.38
N PHE A 273 4.84 -3.52 24.70
CA PHE A 273 5.21 -4.56 23.73
C PHE A 273 3.99 -5.41 23.35
N THR A 274 3.23 -4.96 22.36
CA THR A 274 2.00 -5.63 21.88
C THR A 274 2.27 -6.78 20.90
N LEU A 275 3.54 -7.03 20.54
CA LEU A 275 4.01 -7.97 19.49
C LEU A 275 3.55 -7.63 18.06
N ASP A 276 2.53 -6.80 17.90
CA ASP A 276 2.01 -6.34 16.61
C ASP A 276 1.61 -4.86 16.66
N PRO A 277 2.59 -3.95 16.64
CA PRO A 277 2.41 -2.53 16.94
C PRO A 277 1.69 -1.78 15.81
N VAL A 278 0.65 -1.03 16.18
CA VAL A 278 -0.03 -0.04 15.34
C VAL A 278 -0.08 1.31 16.02
N ALA A 279 -0.41 2.35 15.26
CA ALA A 279 -0.88 3.61 15.81
C ALA A 279 -2.32 3.83 15.32
N ALA A 280 -3.29 3.77 16.23
CA ALA A 280 -4.68 4.08 15.93
C ALA A 280 -5.27 5.07 16.94
N LEU A 281 -5.73 6.21 16.45
CA LEU A 281 -6.40 7.25 17.25
C LEU A 281 -7.82 7.44 16.74
N ARG A 282 -8.79 7.45 17.67
CA ARG A 282 -10.19 7.74 17.37
C ARG A 282 -10.63 9.04 18.02
N ARG A 283 -11.36 9.85 17.23
CA ARG A 283 -12.07 11.05 17.69
C ARG A 283 -13.52 11.00 17.26
N GLN A 284 -14.41 11.41 18.15
CA GLN A 284 -15.81 11.62 17.82
C GLN A 284 -16.05 13.10 17.58
N VAL A 285 -16.62 13.43 16.43
CA VAL A 285 -16.85 14.81 16.01
C VAL A 285 -18.28 15.02 15.55
N ARG A 286 -18.84 16.19 15.83
CA ARG A 286 -20.13 16.62 15.30
C ARG A 286 -19.88 17.44 14.03
N VAL A 287 -20.47 17.00 12.93
CA VAL A 287 -20.50 17.75 11.65
C VAL A 287 -21.88 18.38 11.50
N PRO A 288 -22.04 19.69 11.78
CA PRO A 288 -23.35 20.33 11.70
C PRO A 288 -23.91 20.31 10.28
N ALA A 289 -25.23 20.36 10.15
CA ALA A 289 -25.92 20.44 8.87
C ALA A 289 -25.41 21.60 8.01
N ASN A 290 -25.13 21.36 6.73
CA ASN A 290 -24.60 22.34 5.78
C ASN A 290 -23.31 23.03 6.24
N LYS A 291 -22.51 22.36 7.07
CA LYS A 291 -21.23 22.87 7.59
C LYS A 291 -20.12 21.86 7.35
N LYS A 292 -18.89 22.33 7.56
CA LYS A 292 -17.69 21.52 7.53
C LYS A 292 -16.90 21.64 8.82
N ILE A 293 -16.13 20.62 9.13
CA ILE A 293 -15.14 20.62 10.21
C ILE A 293 -13.81 20.09 9.68
N SER A 294 -12.71 20.30 10.41
CA SER A 294 -11.41 19.75 10.03
C SER A 294 -10.61 19.34 11.25
N LEU A 295 -9.86 18.26 11.08
CA LEU A 295 -8.96 17.66 12.07
C LEU A 295 -7.72 17.14 11.34
N THR A 296 -6.57 17.20 11.99
CA THR A 296 -5.29 16.85 11.35
C THR A 296 -4.59 15.77 12.15
N PHE A 297 -4.26 14.66 11.48
CA PHE A 297 -3.40 13.63 12.04
C PHE A 297 -1.96 13.89 11.61
N TRP A 298 -1.07 13.94 12.60
CA TRP A 298 0.34 14.17 12.40
C TRP A 298 1.13 12.92 12.74
N THR A 299 2.14 12.61 11.94
CA THR A 299 3.14 11.60 12.25
C THR A 299 4.51 12.26 12.14
N ALA A 300 5.29 12.25 13.22
CA ALA A 300 6.64 12.78 13.24
C ALA A 300 7.63 11.77 13.81
N VAL A 301 8.88 11.85 13.36
CA VAL A 301 9.97 10.97 13.80
C VAL A 301 11.18 11.79 14.20
N GLY A 302 11.97 11.25 15.12
CA GLY A 302 13.18 11.87 15.64
C GLY A 302 14.10 10.85 16.29
N ALA A 303 15.23 11.34 16.79
CA ALA A 303 16.18 10.49 17.49
C ALA A 303 15.80 10.23 18.96
N ASN A 304 14.93 11.05 19.55
CA ASN A 304 14.60 10.99 20.97
C ASN A 304 13.24 11.62 21.28
N ARG A 305 12.78 11.48 22.52
CA ARG A 305 11.49 12.00 22.99
C ARG A 305 11.39 13.54 22.91
N ALA A 306 12.47 14.26 23.22
CA ALA A 306 12.45 15.72 23.23
C ALA A 306 12.19 16.30 21.84
N GLU A 307 12.78 15.73 20.79
CA GLU A 307 12.51 16.14 19.40
C GLU A 307 11.04 15.94 19.00
N LEU A 308 10.38 14.89 19.51
CA LEU A 308 8.96 14.63 19.26
C LEU A 308 8.07 15.63 20.00
N GLU A 309 8.39 15.94 21.26
CA GLU A 309 7.66 16.93 22.06
C GLU A 309 7.76 18.32 21.44
N ASP A 310 8.93 18.70 20.95
CA ASP A 310 9.14 19.92 20.18
C ASP A 310 8.31 19.95 18.89
N ALA A 311 8.18 18.81 18.20
CA ALA A 311 7.33 18.69 17.02
C ALA A 311 5.86 18.87 17.36
N ILE A 312 5.36 18.24 18.43
CA ILE A 312 3.98 18.40 18.92
C ILE A 312 3.72 19.88 19.26
N ALA A 313 4.62 20.52 20.01
CA ALA A 313 4.46 21.92 20.42
C ALA A 313 4.34 22.88 19.22
N ARG A 314 5.00 22.57 18.09
CA ARG A 314 4.90 23.38 16.85
C ARG A 314 3.65 23.08 16.03
N LEU A 315 3.14 21.86 16.08
CA LEU A 315 2.14 21.34 15.15
C LEU A 315 0.73 21.22 15.76
N ASP A 316 0.60 21.17 17.08
CA ASP A 316 -0.68 20.93 17.76
C ASP A 316 -1.58 22.16 17.87
N HIS A 317 -1.69 22.92 16.78
CA HIS A 317 -2.53 24.11 16.68
C HIS A 317 -3.24 24.17 15.31
N PRO A 318 -4.44 24.78 15.21
CA PRO A 318 -5.28 24.66 14.03
C PRO A 318 -4.67 25.21 12.72
N GLU A 319 -3.81 26.23 12.83
CA GLU A 319 -3.18 26.89 11.68
C GLU A 319 -1.92 26.14 11.17
N ALA A 320 -1.41 25.17 11.92
CA ALA A 320 -0.14 24.51 11.63
C ALA A 320 -0.16 23.80 10.26
N PHE A 321 -1.27 23.18 9.89
CA PHE A 321 -1.38 22.51 8.59
C PHE A 321 -1.27 23.49 7.42
N ALA A 322 -2.01 24.61 7.47
CA ALA A 322 -1.97 25.61 6.40
C ALA A 322 -0.56 26.20 6.23
N ARG A 323 0.12 26.46 7.36
CA ARG A 323 1.52 26.92 7.36
C ARG A 323 2.46 25.88 6.75
N GLN A 324 2.40 24.61 7.17
CA GLN A 324 3.27 23.57 6.62
C GLN A 324 2.98 23.27 5.14
N ALA A 325 1.72 23.32 4.71
CA ALA A 325 1.36 23.17 3.31
C ALA A 325 1.98 24.28 2.44
N MET A 326 1.92 25.53 2.88
CA MET A 326 2.56 26.65 2.17
C MET A 326 4.09 26.49 2.07
N LEU A 327 4.73 26.00 3.14
CA LEU A 327 6.17 25.73 3.14
C LEU A 327 6.53 24.56 2.21
N ALA A 328 5.75 23.48 2.23
CA ALA A 328 5.92 22.33 1.34
C ALA A 328 5.80 22.75 -0.13
N TRP A 329 4.77 23.53 -0.46
CA TRP A 329 4.58 24.10 -1.79
C TRP A 329 5.77 24.96 -2.22
N THR A 330 6.19 25.91 -1.39
CA THR A 330 7.33 26.80 -1.68
C THR A 330 8.62 26.00 -1.92
N ARG A 331 8.87 24.98 -1.08
CA ARG A 331 10.03 24.10 -1.19
C ARG A 331 10.00 23.30 -2.49
N SER A 332 8.87 22.71 -2.82
CA SER A 332 8.65 21.97 -4.07
C SER A 332 8.99 22.83 -5.29
N GLN A 333 8.44 24.05 -5.36
CA GLN A 333 8.68 24.98 -6.46
C GLN A 333 10.17 25.35 -6.61
N VAL A 334 10.83 25.67 -5.49
CA VAL A 334 12.26 26.03 -5.47
C VAL A 334 13.13 24.86 -5.89
N GLN A 335 12.85 23.66 -5.36
CA GLN A 335 13.63 22.46 -5.67
C GLN A 335 13.49 22.01 -7.13
N THR A 336 12.27 22.01 -7.66
CA THR A 336 12.01 21.65 -9.06
C THR A 336 12.73 22.61 -10.02
N ARG A 337 12.75 23.92 -9.71
CA ARG A 337 13.54 24.91 -10.47
C ARG A 337 15.05 24.69 -10.35
N HIS A 338 15.58 24.36 -9.17
CA HIS A 338 17.00 24.05 -8.99
C HIS A 338 17.45 22.83 -9.80
N LEU A 339 16.56 21.86 -10.01
CA LEU A 339 16.80 20.69 -10.85
C LEU A 339 16.68 20.98 -12.36
N GLY A 340 16.28 22.20 -12.73
CA GLY A 340 16.07 22.60 -14.12
C GLY A 340 14.88 21.88 -14.76
N LEU A 341 13.85 21.57 -13.97
CA LEU A 341 12.60 20.95 -14.41
C LEU A 341 11.46 21.97 -14.34
N SER A 342 10.52 21.87 -15.28
CA SER A 342 9.22 22.51 -15.14
C SER A 342 8.31 21.69 -14.21
N LEU A 343 7.18 22.27 -13.78
CA LEU A 343 6.20 21.52 -12.99
C LEU A 343 5.54 20.39 -13.80
N ALA A 344 5.35 20.60 -15.11
CA ALA A 344 4.87 19.57 -16.01
C ALA A 344 5.88 18.41 -16.12
N ASP A 345 7.19 18.72 -16.17
CA ASP A 345 8.23 17.68 -16.14
C ASP A 345 8.17 16.90 -14.82
N ALA A 346 8.04 17.58 -13.68
CA ALA A 346 7.92 16.92 -12.37
C ALA A 346 6.71 15.97 -12.32
N ALA A 347 5.55 16.40 -12.83
CA ALA A 347 4.36 15.56 -12.94
C ALA A 347 4.61 14.31 -13.81
N ASN A 348 5.30 14.47 -14.95
CA ASN A 348 5.65 13.34 -15.82
C ASN A 348 6.70 12.40 -15.20
N VAL A 349 7.65 12.92 -14.43
CA VAL A 349 8.60 12.08 -13.68
C VAL A 349 7.88 11.28 -12.59
N GLN A 350 6.84 11.80 -11.96
CA GLN A 350 5.99 11.04 -11.04
C GLN A 350 5.22 9.90 -11.75
N ASN A 351 4.84 10.08 -13.02
CA ASN A 351 4.29 8.98 -13.84
C ASN A 351 5.35 7.91 -14.11
N LEU A 352 6.60 8.29 -14.44
CA LEU A 352 7.72 7.35 -14.56
C LEU A 352 7.98 6.60 -13.24
N ALA A 353 7.93 7.30 -12.10
CA ALA A 353 8.19 6.73 -10.78
C ALA A 353 7.28 5.54 -10.48
N ARG A 354 6.02 5.56 -10.92
CA ARG A 354 5.08 4.44 -10.68
C ARG A 354 5.62 3.10 -11.21
N TYR A 355 6.26 3.10 -12.39
CA TYR A 355 6.77 1.91 -13.08
C TYR A 355 8.04 1.37 -12.41
N LEU A 356 8.73 2.23 -11.67
CA LEU A 356 9.90 1.85 -10.88
C LEU A 356 9.48 1.41 -9.47
N ILE A 357 8.38 1.94 -8.91
CA ILE A 357 7.84 1.55 -7.62
C ILE A 357 7.11 0.19 -7.71
N TYR A 358 6.19 0.03 -8.65
CA TYR A 358 5.42 -1.19 -8.86
C TYR A 358 5.96 -2.02 -10.03
N PRO A 359 5.94 -3.36 -9.92
CA PRO A 359 6.14 -4.21 -11.09
C PRO A 359 5.04 -3.95 -12.13
N ASP A 360 5.44 -3.54 -13.33
CA ASP A 360 4.52 -3.26 -14.45
C ASP A 360 5.11 -3.81 -15.75
N PRO A 361 4.31 -4.42 -16.65
CA PRO A 361 4.83 -5.04 -17.87
C PRO A 361 5.08 -4.07 -19.04
N PHE A 362 4.48 -2.87 -19.05
CA PHE A 362 4.38 -2.05 -20.27
C PHE A 362 5.63 -1.21 -20.58
N LEU A 363 6.50 -0.98 -19.59
CA LEU A 363 7.84 -0.37 -19.80
C LEU A 363 8.99 -1.38 -19.66
N ARG A 364 8.66 -2.66 -19.52
CA ARG A 364 9.62 -3.76 -19.51
C ARG A 364 9.74 -4.37 -20.90
N LEU A 365 10.70 -5.28 -21.05
CA LEU A 365 10.74 -6.14 -22.22
C LEU A 365 9.53 -7.08 -22.27
N PRO A 366 9.15 -7.56 -23.46
CA PRO A 366 8.12 -8.59 -23.61
C PRO A 366 8.44 -9.85 -22.78
N ALA A 367 7.40 -10.51 -22.27
CA ALA A 367 7.54 -11.67 -21.38
C ALA A 367 8.43 -12.79 -21.94
N GLU A 368 8.37 -13.06 -23.25
CA GLU A 368 9.23 -14.06 -23.91
C GLU A 368 10.72 -13.68 -23.88
N SER A 369 11.03 -12.39 -24.02
CA SER A 369 12.40 -11.87 -23.94
C SER A 369 12.93 -11.92 -22.51
N ILE A 370 12.08 -11.63 -21.52
CA ILE A 370 12.42 -11.79 -20.10
C ILE A 370 12.69 -13.27 -19.81
N ALA A 371 11.77 -14.17 -20.18
CA ALA A 371 11.89 -15.59 -19.89
C ALA A 371 13.14 -16.24 -20.51
N SER A 372 13.51 -15.83 -21.72
CA SER A 372 14.71 -16.33 -22.42
C SER A 372 16.01 -15.64 -22.00
N GLY A 373 15.94 -14.46 -21.37
CA GLY A 373 17.09 -13.64 -21.00
C GLY A 373 17.41 -13.57 -19.51
N LEU A 374 16.49 -14.00 -18.64
CA LEU A 374 16.63 -13.91 -17.18
C LEU A 374 17.75 -14.83 -16.68
N GLY A 375 18.80 -14.21 -16.14
CA GLY A 375 19.91 -14.89 -15.46
C GLY A 375 19.91 -14.67 -13.95
N LYS A 376 20.98 -15.15 -13.30
CA LYS A 376 21.21 -14.91 -11.87
C LYS A 376 21.50 -13.44 -11.63
N GLN A 377 21.05 -12.87 -10.51
CA GLN A 377 21.37 -11.50 -10.09
C GLN A 377 22.89 -11.21 -10.14
N SER A 378 23.72 -12.16 -9.71
CA SER A 378 25.18 -12.04 -9.74
C SER A 378 25.80 -11.88 -11.12
N SER A 379 25.06 -12.14 -12.20
CA SER A 379 25.50 -11.87 -13.56
C SER A 379 25.64 -10.38 -13.86
N LEU A 380 25.10 -9.50 -13.00
CA LEU A 380 25.20 -8.04 -13.12
C LEU A 380 26.50 -7.50 -12.49
N TRP A 381 27.07 -8.20 -11.50
CA TRP A 381 28.20 -7.71 -10.72
C TRP A 381 29.48 -7.35 -11.51
N PRO A 382 29.80 -8.00 -12.66
CA PRO A 382 30.90 -7.55 -13.52
C PRO A 382 30.77 -6.11 -14.02
N THR A 383 29.56 -5.55 -14.01
CA THR A 383 29.27 -4.15 -14.36
C THR A 383 29.12 -3.23 -13.14
N SER A 384 29.42 -3.73 -11.94
CA SER A 384 29.25 -3.05 -10.65
C SER A 384 27.80 -2.73 -10.26
N ILE A 385 26.82 -3.29 -10.97
CA ILE A 385 25.39 -3.18 -10.64
C ILE A 385 25.04 -4.32 -9.69
N SER A 386 24.48 -4.00 -8.51
CA SER A 386 24.13 -5.05 -7.52
C SER A 386 22.88 -5.83 -7.92
N GLY A 387 21.88 -5.12 -8.45
CA GLY A 387 20.56 -5.65 -8.78
C GLY A 387 19.55 -5.62 -7.63
N ASP A 388 19.84 -4.90 -6.54
CA ASP A 388 18.95 -4.81 -5.37
C ASP A 388 17.93 -3.66 -5.49
N PHE A 389 18.26 -2.62 -6.25
CA PHE A 389 17.40 -1.46 -6.48
C PHE A 389 16.63 -1.59 -7.80
N PRO A 390 15.46 -0.94 -7.93
CA PRO A 390 14.78 -0.81 -9.22
C PRO A 390 15.72 -0.21 -10.28
N ILE A 391 15.86 -0.90 -11.42
CA ILE A 391 16.72 -0.45 -12.51
C ILE A 391 15.90 0.34 -13.54
N PHE A 392 16.32 1.59 -13.79
CA PHE A 392 15.92 2.41 -14.93
C PHE A 392 17.02 2.35 -16.01
N LEU A 393 16.75 1.64 -17.09
CA LEU A 393 17.68 1.35 -18.16
C LEU A 393 17.40 2.22 -19.40
N VAL A 394 18.40 2.96 -19.88
CA VAL A 394 18.36 3.70 -21.14
C VAL A 394 19.43 3.19 -22.09
N ARG A 395 19.01 2.74 -23.27
CA ARG A 395 19.88 2.28 -24.34
C ARG A 395 20.08 3.39 -25.37
N ILE A 396 21.34 3.71 -25.66
CA ILE A 396 21.73 4.76 -26.60
C ILE A 396 22.66 4.20 -27.68
N GLY A 397 22.44 4.60 -28.93
CA GLY A 397 23.27 4.17 -30.07
C GLY A 397 23.81 5.32 -30.92
N ASP A 398 23.40 6.56 -30.66
CA ASP A 398 23.74 7.76 -31.43
C ASP A 398 24.04 8.94 -30.51
N VAL A 399 25.00 9.77 -30.88
CA VAL A 399 25.38 11.01 -30.18
C VAL A 399 24.27 12.06 -30.25
N ALA A 400 23.44 12.04 -31.31
CA ALA A 400 22.30 12.93 -31.46
C ALA A 400 21.28 12.80 -30.30
N ASP A 401 21.24 11.64 -29.64
CA ASP A 401 20.29 11.32 -28.59
C ASP A 401 20.79 11.66 -27.17
N LEU A 402 21.97 12.28 -27.03
CA LEU A 402 22.58 12.55 -25.72
C LEU A 402 21.70 13.41 -24.79
N GLU A 403 20.85 14.29 -25.33
CA GLU A 403 19.93 15.09 -24.51
C GLU A 403 18.91 14.22 -23.79
N ILE A 404 18.50 13.07 -24.35
CA ILE A 404 17.59 12.13 -23.69
C ILE A 404 18.26 11.53 -22.44
N VAL A 405 19.55 11.21 -22.53
CA VAL A 405 20.34 10.74 -21.38
C VAL A 405 20.51 11.84 -20.34
N ALA A 406 20.77 13.07 -20.77
CA ALA A 406 20.86 14.23 -19.87
C ALA A 406 19.54 14.49 -19.12
N GLN A 407 18.40 14.36 -19.79
CA GLN A 407 17.08 14.44 -19.17
C GLN A 407 16.85 13.31 -18.15
N ALA A 408 17.16 12.06 -18.53
CA ALA A 408 17.03 10.92 -17.62
C ALA A 408 17.84 11.08 -16.33
N LEU A 409 19.04 11.68 -16.41
CA LEU A 409 19.86 12.01 -15.24
C LEU A 409 19.17 13.04 -14.31
N ARG A 410 18.49 14.04 -14.87
CA ARG A 410 17.70 15.01 -14.07
C ARG A 410 16.49 14.33 -13.41
N PHE A 411 15.86 13.37 -14.09
CA PHE A 411 14.74 12.60 -13.52
C PHE A 411 15.19 11.70 -12.37
N GLN A 412 16.35 11.04 -12.51
CA GLN A 412 16.98 10.29 -11.43
C GLN A 412 17.28 11.19 -10.23
N GLU A 413 17.79 12.39 -10.47
CA GLU A 413 18.06 13.37 -9.41
C GLU A 413 16.79 13.81 -8.70
N TYR A 414 15.71 14.10 -9.44
CA TYR A 414 14.40 14.41 -8.89
C TYR A 414 13.85 13.28 -8.00
N MET A 415 13.86 12.05 -8.49
CA MET A 415 13.38 10.88 -7.72
C MET A 415 14.18 10.69 -6.43
N ARG A 416 15.51 10.81 -6.50
CA ARG A 416 16.37 10.76 -5.31
C ARG A 416 16.03 11.87 -4.31
N ALA A 417 15.79 13.09 -4.79
CA ALA A 417 15.39 14.21 -3.97
C ALA A 417 14.02 14.01 -3.29
N ARG A 418 13.21 13.07 -3.81
CA ARG A 418 11.93 12.62 -3.25
C ARG A 418 12.05 11.36 -2.38
N GLY A 419 13.27 10.89 -2.07
CA GLY A 419 13.51 9.70 -1.24
C GLY A 419 13.35 8.39 -1.98
N MET A 420 13.35 8.41 -3.31
CA MET A 420 13.26 7.22 -4.15
C MET A 420 14.62 6.88 -4.75
N MET A 421 15.22 5.79 -4.26
CA MET A 421 16.50 5.28 -4.74
C MET A 421 16.29 4.27 -5.88
N ILE A 422 16.96 4.50 -7.00
CA ILE A 422 16.95 3.64 -8.19
C ILE A 422 18.36 3.53 -8.77
N ASP A 423 18.64 2.43 -9.45
CA ASP A 423 19.84 2.27 -10.27
C ASP A 423 19.55 2.80 -11.68
N PHE A 424 20.19 3.90 -12.07
CA PHE A 424 20.11 4.43 -13.43
C PHE A 424 21.27 3.90 -14.27
N VAL A 425 20.94 3.19 -15.34
CA VAL A 425 21.92 2.50 -16.18
C VAL A 425 21.81 2.99 -17.62
N VAL A 426 22.90 3.51 -18.16
CA VAL A 426 23.02 3.87 -19.57
C VAL A 426 23.86 2.81 -20.29
N VAL A 427 23.27 2.15 -21.29
CA VAL A 427 23.98 1.19 -22.14
C VAL A 427 24.30 1.84 -23.47
N ASN A 428 25.60 1.96 -23.77
CA ASN A 428 26.08 2.34 -25.10
C ASN A 428 26.06 1.11 -26.02
N GLU A 429 25.21 1.15 -27.05
CA GLU A 429 25.03 0.12 -28.08
C GLU A 429 25.58 0.51 -29.46
N GLN A 430 26.35 1.59 -29.55
CA GLN A 430 26.94 2.02 -30.81
C GLN A 430 27.93 0.96 -31.34
N ALA A 431 28.06 0.86 -32.67
CA ALA A 431 29.01 -0.04 -33.30
C ALA A 431 30.47 0.41 -33.09
N SER A 432 31.38 -0.56 -32.97
CA SER A 432 32.77 -0.46 -32.47
C SER A 432 33.65 0.64 -33.07
N SER A 433 33.36 1.15 -34.27
CA SER A 433 34.17 2.17 -34.94
C SER A 433 34.02 3.60 -34.38
N TYR A 434 32.95 3.90 -33.63
CA TYR A 434 32.67 5.24 -33.07
C TYR A 434 32.33 5.24 -31.57
N VAL A 435 32.39 4.08 -30.90
CA VAL A 435 31.96 3.88 -29.50
C VAL A 435 32.66 4.81 -28.52
N GLN A 436 33.94 5.14 -28.76
CA GLN A 436 34.75 5.88 -27.78
C GLN A 436 34.24 7.31 -27.55
N ASP A 437 33.77 8.01 -28.58
CA ASP A 437 33.32 9.40 -28.45
C ASP A 437 31.99 9.48 -27.72
N LEU A 438 31.03 8.64 -28.10
CA LEU A 438 29.75 8.53 -27.39
C LEU A 438 29.96 8.07 -25.95
N GLN A 439 30.84 7.09 -25.72
CA GLN A 439 31.12 6.61 -24.38
C GLN A 439 31.68 7.72 -23.50
N ARG A 440 32.67 8.48 -23.98
CA ARG A 440 33.24 9.61 -23.23
C ARG A 440 32.19 10.67 -22.92
N ALA A 441 31.28 10.95 -23.85
CA ALA A 441 30.20 11.91 -23.63
C ALA A 441 29.21 11.42 -22.56
N VAL A 442 28.80 10.15 -22.61
CA VAL A 442 27.94 9.53 -21.59
C VAL A 442 28.63 9.50 -20.23
N GLU A 443 29.89 9.09 -20.17
CA GLU A 443 30.68 9.08 -18.93
C GLU A 443 30.78 10.49 -18.33
N THR A 444 31.05 11.50 -19.15
CA THR A 444 31.12 12.90 -18.72
C THR A 444 29.77 13.36 -18.13
N LEU A 445 28.64 13.04 -18.77
CA LEU A 445 27.31 13.36 -18.23
C LEU A 445 27.06 12.66 -16.89
N CYS A 446 27.37 11.37 -16.81
CA CYS A 446 27.20 10.58 -15.60
C CYS A 446 28.10 11.06 -14.45
N GLU A 447 29.37 11.36 -14.71
CA GLU A 447 30.32 11.90 -13.74
C GLU A 447 29.89 13.27 -13.23
N ASN A 448 29.49 14.17 -14.12
CA ASN A 448 28.96 15.48 -13.75
C ASN A 448 27.73 15.36 -12.86
N SER A 449 26.82 14.42 -13.18
CA SER A 449 25.67 14.14 -12.32
C SER A 449 26.11 13.58 -10.97
N ARG A 450 27.08 12.66 -10.92
CA ARG A 450 27.61 12.10 -9.66
C ARG A 450 28.26 13.13 -8.74
N LEU A 451 28.85 14.18 -9.32
CA LEU A 451 29.52 15.26 -8.59
C LEU A 451 28.57 16.35 -8.08
N ARG A 452 27.38 16.50 -8.67
CA ARG A 452 26.33 17.45 -8.24
C ARG A 452 25.60 16.95 -6.99
N GLY A 453 25.09 17.88 -6.17
CA GLY A 453 24.15 17.62 -5.07
C GLY A 453 24.59 16.53 -4.08
N LYS A 454 25.73 16.75 -3.38
CA LYS A 454 26.28 15.87 -2.33
C LYS A 454 25.48 15.88 -1.01
N GLU A 455 24.45 16.72 -0.91
CA GLU A 455 23.64 16.92 0.30
C GLU A 455 22.93 15.64 0.78
N LEU A 456 22.71 14.68 -0.14
CA LEU A 456 22.07 13.39 0.12
C LEU A 456 23.07 12.21 0.09
N GLY A 457 24.39 12.45 0.21
CA GLY A 457 25.43 11.42 0.19
C GLY A 457 25.97 11.06 -1.22
N PRO A 458 26.81 10.02 -1.34
CA PRO A 458 27.45 9.65 -2.61
C PRO A 458 26.42 9.15 -3.65
N ARG A 459 26.67 9.40 -4.94
CA ARG A 459 25.82 8.96 -6.07
C ARG A 459 26.36 7.68 -6.72
N GLN A 460 26.30 6.56 -5.99
CA GLN A 460 26.79 5.26 -6.48
C GLN A 460 25.85 4.57 -7.49
N HIS A 461 24.62 5.06 -7.65
CA HIS A 461 23.54 4.43 -8.43
C HIS A 461 23.39 4.95 -9.87
N ILE A 462 24.49 5.43 -10.47
CA ILE A 462 24.53 5.87 -11.86
C ILE A 462 25.62 5.08 -12.57
N PHE A 463 25.23 4.29 -13.56
CA PHE A 463 26.11 3.36 -14.26
C PHE A 463 26.15 3.69 -15.75
N ALA A 464 27.34 3.76 -16.32
CA ALA A 464 27.56 3.88 -17.76
C ALA A 464 28.30 2.61 -18.21
N VAL A 465 27.64 1.78 -19.00
CA VAL A 465 28.15 0.47 -19.42
C VAL A 465 28.17 0.36 -20.93
N ARG A 466 29.09 -0.45 -21.46
CA ARG A 466 29.26 -0.66 -22.89
C ARG A 466 28.78 -2.04 -23.30
N ARG A 467 27.98 -2.10 -24.37
CA ARG A 467 27.46 -3.36 -24.89
C ARG A 467 28.55 -4.33 -25.34
N ASP A 468 29.62 -3.82 -25.95
CA ASP A 468 30.70 -4.64 -26.52
C ASP A 468 31.65 -5.26 -25.47
N LEU A 469 31.63 -4.75 -24.24
CA LEU A 469 32.38 -5.30 -23.10
C LEU A 469 31.55 -6.25 -22.22
N MET A 470 30.25 -6.35 -22.46
CA MET A 470 29.35 -7.25 -21.74
C MET A 470 29.18 -8.56 -22.50
N ASP A 471 29.25 -9.68 -21.77
CA ASP A 471 28.80 -10.96 -22.34
C ASP A 471 27.28 -10.96 -22.57
N GLU A 472 26.82 -11.92 -23.36
CA GLU A 472 25.40 -12.03 -23.74
C GLU A 472 24.48 -12.26 -22.52
N THR A 473 24.97 -13.01 -21.53
CA THR A 473 24.21 -13.39 -20.35
C THR A 473 23.97 -12.17 -19.45
N THR A 474 25.00 -11.39 -19.16
CA THR A 474 24.95 -10.15 -18.39
C THR A 474 24.03 -9.14 -19.07
N TYR A 475 24.17 -8.94 -20.40
CA TYR A 475 23.34 -7.99 -21.13
C TYR A 475 21.85 -8.39 -21.12
N LYS A 476 21.54 -9.66 -21.40
CA LYS A 476 20.16 -10.17 -21.34
C LYS A 476 19.58 -10.12 -19.93
N THR A 477 20.39 -10.42 -18.91
CA THR A 477 19.97 -10.33 -17.51
C THR A 477 19.63 -8.90 -17.14
N LEU A 478 20.51 -7.93 -17.45
CA LEU A 478 20.27 -6.50 -17.18
C LEU A 478 18.95 -6.02 -17.81
N LEU A 479 18.74 -6.38 -19.06
CA LEU A 479 17.52 -6.09 -19.80
C LEU A 479 16.28 -6.75 -19.18
N ALA A 480 16.38 -8.01 -18.75
CA ALA A 480 15.27 -8.75 -18.17
C ALA A 480 14.87 -8.25 -16.78
N VAL A 481 15.84 -7.85 -15.94
CA VAL A 481 15.58 -7.38 -14.57
C VAL A 481 15.14 -5.91 -14.49
N ALA A 482 15.48 -5.10 -15.50
CA ALA A 482 15.09 -3.70 -15.56
C ALA A 482 13.56 -3.53 -15.43
N ARG A 483 13.13 -2.64 -14.52
CA ARG A 483 11.70 -2.32 -14.36
C ARG A 483 11.23 -1.35 -15.44
N VAL A 484 12.14 -0.50 -15.92
CA VAL A 484 11.94 0.37 -17.07
C VAL A 484 13.13 0.18 -18.01
N ALA A 485 12.88 -0.19 -19.26
CA ALA A 485 13.90 -0.38 -20.30
C ALA A 485 13.52 0.41 -21.56
N LEU A 486 14.17 1.54 -21.76
CA LEU A 486 13.91 2.45 -22.88
C LEU A 486 15.03 2.42 -23.92
N HIS A 487 14.68 2.78 -25.15
CA HIS A 487 15.66 3.03 -26.19
C HIS A 487 15.47 4.43 -26.76
N THR A 488 16.55 5.20 -26.87
CA THR A 488 16.53 6.56 -27.46
C THR A 488 15.97 6.62 -28.89
N ARG A 489 16.20 5.58 -29.71
CA ARG A 489 15.64 5.44 -31.07
C ARG A 489 14.11 5.48 -31.12
N ASN A 490 13.45 5.17 -30.01
CA ASN A 490 12.00 5.10 -29.92
C ASN A 490 11.37 6.45 -29.56
N GLY A 491 12.11 7.55 -29.61
CA GLY A 491 11.61 8.88 -29.22
C GLY A 491 12.00 9.25 -27.79
N THR A 492 11.41 10.33 -27.28
CA THR A 492 11.70 10.83 -25.94
C THR A 492 11.22 9.84 -24.86
N ILE A 493 11.61 10.08 -23.61
CA ILE A 493 11.18 9.26 -22.47
C ILE A 493 9.65 9.36 -22.30
N PHE A 494 9.09 10.56 -22.45
CA PHE A 494 7.66 10.78 -22.28
C PHE A 494 6.84 10.16 -23.43
N ASP A 495 7.31 10.21 -24.68
CA ASP A 495 6.66 9.52 -25.81
C ASP A 495 6.57 7.99 -25.59
N GLN A 496 7.54 7.42 -24.89
CA GLN A 496 7.56 6.00 -24.53
C GLN A 496 6.58 5.69 -23.39
N ILE A 497 6.45 6.59 -22.41
CA ILE A 497 5.48 6.47 -21.31
C ILE A 497 4.06 6.59 -21.82
N GLU A 498 3.75 7.59 -22.66
CA GLU A 498 2.40 7.79 -23.22
C GLU A 498 1.93 6.55 -24.02
N ARG A 499 2.82 5.93 -24.79
CA ARG A 499 2.51 4.68 -25.49
C ARG A 499 2.27 3.51 -24.55
N ALA A 500 3.05 3.41 -23.47
CA ALA A 500 2.85 2.38 -22.44
C ALA A 500 1.50 2.56 -21.72
N GLU A 501 1.09 3.80 -21.44
CA GLU A 501 -0.22 4.12 -20.87
C GLU A 501 -1.37 3.77 -21.82
N ALA A 502 -1.25 4.13 -23.10
CA ALA A 502 -2.23 3.78 -24.11
C ALA A 502 -2.39 2.24 -24.23
N ALA A 503 -1.27 1.50 -24.24
CA ALA A 503 -1.29 0.04 -24.27
C ALA A 503 -1.92 -0.57 -23.01
N ALA A 504 -1.62 0.00 -21.83
CA ALA A 504 -2.19 -0.44 -20.56
C ALA A 504 -3.71 -0.24 -20.49
N LEU A 505 -4.20 0.92 -20.96
CA LEU A 505 -5.63 1.21 -21.07
C LEU A 505 -6.33 0.23 -22.02
N GLN A 506 -5.75 -0.01 -23.19
CA GLN A 506 -6.29 -0.97 -24.16
C GLN A 506 -6.36 -2.39 -23.58
N ALA A 507 -5.32 -2.85 -22.90
CA ALA A 507 -5.29 -4.16 -22.27
C ALA A 507 -6.35 -4.29 -21.15
N ARG A 508 -6.50 -3.25 -20.32
CA ARG A 508 -7.54 -3.19 -19.29
C ARG A 508 -8.94 -3.26 -19.90
N ASP A 509 -9.19 -2.48 -20.95
CA ASP A 509 -10.51 -2.38 -21.56
C ASP A 509 -10.88 -3.67 -22.32
N ALA A 510 -9.89 -4.37 -22.89
CA ALA A 510 -10.08 -5.70 -23.49
C ALA A 510 -10.44 -6.79 -22.48
N LEU A 511 -10.01 -6.66 -21.22
CA LEU A 511 -10.36 -7.58 -20.13
C LEU A 511 -11.75 -7.32 -19.55
N GLN A 512 -12.36 -6.16 -19.83
CA GLN A 512 -13.76 -5.93 -19.48
C GLN A 512 -14.65 -6.80 -20.38
N PRO A 513 -15.49 -7.69 -19.84
CA PRO A 513 -16.35 -8.51 -20.68
C PRO A 513 -17.24 -7.61 -21.54
N ALA A 514 -17.19 -7.80 -22.86
CA ALA A 514 -18.22 -7.29 -23.78
C ALA A 514 -19.57 -7.92 -23.39
N GLY A 515 -20.27 -7.31 -22.44
CA GLY A 515 -21.45 -7.89 -21.80
C GLY A 515 -21.55 -7.71 -20.29
N ALA A 516 -20.59 -7.07 -19.61
CA ALA A 516 -20.79 -6.69 -18.20
C ALA A 516 -21.98 -5.72 -18.00
N ALA A 517 -22.32 -4.94 -19.03
CA ALA A 517 -23.56 -4.17 -19.09
C ALA A 517 -24.83 -5.04 -19.21
N ALA A 518 -24.72 -6.26 -19.77
CA ALA A 518 -25.84 -7.20 -19.94
C ALA A 518 -26.06 -8.12 -18.73
N LEU A 519 -25.14 -8.16 -17.76
CA LEU A 519 -25.36 -8.80 -16.45
C LEU A 519 -25.91 -7.84 -15.39
N ARG A 520 -26.14 -6.58 -15.74
CA ARG A 520 -27.06 -5.69 -15.01
C ARG A 520 -28.49 -5.98 -15.44
N GLU A 521 -28.98 -7.20 -15.22
CA GLU A 521 -30.39 -7.27 -14.85
C GLU A 521 -30.51 -6.54 -13.51
N PRO A 522 -31.51 -5.69 -13.30
CA PRO A 522 -31.78 -5.14 -11.99
C PRO A 522 -32.12 -6.34 -11.11
N PHE A 523 -31.14 -6.83 -10.36
CA PHE A 523 -31.40 -7.75 -9.28
C PHE A 523 -32.41 -7.04 -8.39
N PRO A 524 -33.62 -7.59 -8.19
CA PRO A 524 -34.49 -7.07 -7.15
C PRO A 524 -33.64 -7.03 -5.88
N PRO A 525 -33.76 -5.99 -5.03
CA PRO A 525 -33.09 -5.99 -3.76
C PRO A 525 -33.42 -7.34 -3.12
N ALA A 526 -32.39 -8.17 -2.90
CA ALA A 526 -32.56 -9.35 -2.10
C ALA A 526 -33.25 -8.87 -0.82
N PRO A 527 -34.36 -9.50 -0.38
CA PRO A 527 -34.99 -9.09 0.85
C PRO A 527 -33.89 -8.95 1.90
N GLN A 528 -33.81 -7.77 2.53
CA GLN A 528 -32.97 -7.51 3.70
C GLN A 528 -33.22 -8.52 4.85
N ALA A 529 -34.20 -9.42 4.67
CA ALA A 529 -34.53 -10.56 5.51
C ALA A 529 -33.39 -11.58 5.75
N TRP A 530 -32.29 -11.59 4.99
CA TRP A 530 -31.10 -12.41 5.36
C TRP A 530 -30.03 -11.66 6.15
N ALA A 531 -30.17 -10.33 6.30
CA ALA A 531 -29.29 -9.53 7.16
C ALA A 531 -29.82 -9.43 8.61
N ALA A 532 -31.07 -9.80 8.86
CA ALA A 532 -31.70 -9.70 10.19
C ALA A 532 -31.86 -11.05 10.93
N GLN A 533 -31.54 -12.19 10.32
CA GLN A 533 -31.61 -13.51 10.99
C GLN A 533 -30.50 -14.43 10.49
N ALA A 534 -29.28 -14.20 10.96
CA ALA A 534 -28.24 -15.23 11.02
C ALA A 534 -27.45 -15.10 12.33
N SER A 535 -28.15 -14.95 13.45
CA SER A 535 -27.70 -15.56 14.70
C SER A 535 -27.91 -17.08 14.59
N ILE A 536 -27.25 -17.72 13.63
CA ILE A 536 -26.85 -19.10 13.85
C ILE A 536 -25.60 -18.97 14.71
N GLU A 537 -25.82 -18.71 15.99
CA GLU A 537 -24.98 -19.28 17.05
C GLU A 537 -25.19 -20.81 17.03
N GLY A 538 -24.94 -21.43 15.87
CA GLY A 538 -24.70 -22.85 15.81
C GLY A 538 -23.35 -23.02 16.47
N SER A 539 -23.35 -23.22 17.79
CA SER A 539 -22.14 -23.68 18.45
C SER A 539 -21.73 -24.93 17.69
N ALA A 540 -20.53 -24.90 17.12
CA ALA A 540 -19.89 -26.12 16.67
C ALA A 540 -19.88 -27.03 17.89
N ASP A 541 -20.72 -28.05 17.93
CA ASP A 541 -20.74 -28.99 19.04
C ASP A 541 -19.58 -29.98 18.88
N GLY A 542 -19.12 -30.54 19.99
CA GLY A 542 -18.08 -31.57 20.01
C GLY A 542 -18.61 -32.97 19.77
N SER A 543 -19.80 -33.12 19.18
CA SER A 543 -20.45 -34.43 19.04
C SER A 543 -19.55 -35.40 18.26
N GLY A 544 -19.31 -36.58 18.85
CA GLY A 544 -18.45 -37.60 18.27
C GLY A 544 -16.94 -37.34 18.39
N LEU A 545 -16.50 -36.29 19.10
CA LEU A 545 -15.09 -35.95 19.30
C LEU A 545 -14.65 -36.14 20.76
N ASN A 546 -13.47 -36.71 20.95
CA ASN A 546 -12.80 -36.81 22.24
C ASN A 546 -12.04 -35.52 22.57
N GLN A 547 -11.97 -35.14 23.85
CA GLN A 547 -11.20 -33.97 24.32
C GLN A 547 -11.58 -32.64 23.63
N TRP A 548 -12.88 -32.41 23.42
CA TRP A 548 -13.41 -31.19 22.85
C TRP A 548 -13.00 -29.95 23.66
N ASN A 549 -12.28 -29.01 23.04
CA ASN A 549 -11.78 -27.79 23.68
C ASN A 549 -12.60 -26.53 23.33
N GLY A 550 -13.80 -26.70 22.75
CA GLY A 550 -14.61 -25.61 22.25
C GLY A 550 -14.38 -25.26 20.77
N PHE A 551 -13.28 -25.71 20.15
CA PHE A 551 -13.00 -25.52 18.72
C PHE A 551 -12.68 -26.83 18.00
N GLY A 552 -11.97 -27.75 18.64
CA GLY A 552 -11.58 -29.03 18.08
C GLY A 552 -11.43 -30.15 19.11
N GLY A 553 -11.34 -31.38 18.60
CA GLY A 553 -11.18 -32.61 19.37
C GLY A 553 -10.71 -33.76 18.48
N PHE A 554 -10.42 -34.90 19.09
CA PHE A 554 -9.89 -36.08 18.41
C PHE A 554 -11.00 -37.02 17.93
N GLU A 555 -10.83 -37.59 16.73
CA GLU A 555 -11.68 -38.62 16.16
C GLU A 555 -10.85 -39.87 15.79
N GLY A 556 -11.52 -41.03 15.69
CA GLY A 556 -10.91 -42.24 15.12
C GLY A 556 -9.74 -42.79 15.93
N ASP A 557 -9.89 -42.82 17.27
CA ASP A 557 -8.86 -43.19 18.25
C ASP A 557 -7.63 -42.26 18.26
N GLY A 558 -7.82 -40.97 17.93
CA GLY A 558 -6.74 -39.98 17.96
C GLY A 558 -5.98 -39.84 16.65
N ARG A 559 -6.42 -40.51 15.59
CA ARG A 559 -5.79 -40.43 14.25
C ARG A 559 -6.08 -39.12 13.54
N HIS A 560 -7.18 -38.46 13.88
CA HIS A 560 -7.59 -37.20 13.28
C HIS A 560 -7.85 -36.16 14.36
N TYR A 561 -7.30 -34.97 14.19
CA TYR A 561 -7.72 -33.80 14.94
C TYR A 561 -8.71 -33.00 14.10
N VAL A 562 -9.94 -32.88 14.61
CA VAL A 562 -11.07 -32.25 13.92
C VAL A 562 -11.33 -30.88 14.53
N VAL A 563 -11.35 -29.83 13.70
CA VAL A 563 -11.70 -28.46 14.09
C VAL A 563 -13.02 -28.08 13.43
N ARG A 564 -13.98 -27.57 14.20
CA ARG A 564 -15.30 -27.14 13.71
C ARG A 564 -15.48 -25.64 13.91
N LEU A 565 -15.76 -24.93 12.82
CA LEU A 565 -15.98 -23.48 12.77
C LEU A 565 -17.33 -23.16 12.12
N ALA A 566 -18.02 -22.15 12.63
CA ALA A 566 -19.26 -21.62 12.07
C ALA A 566 -19.28 -20.09 12.19
N GLY A 567 -20.15 -19.41 11.43
CA GLY A 567 -20.29 -17.96 11.49
C GLY A 567 -18.98 -17.25 11.18
N ARG A 568 -18.53 -16.34 12.05
CA ARG A 568 -17.22 -15.65 11.95
C ARG A 568 -16.18 -16.18 12.95
N ARG A 569 -16.45 -17.31 13.60
CA ARG A 569 -15.55 -17.89 14.61
C ARG A 569 -14.28 -18.47 13.97
N THR A 570 -13.12 -18.15 14.53
CA THR A 570 -11.80 -18.64 14.12
C THR A 570 -11.08 -19.27 15.30
N THR A 571 -10.02 -20.04 15.08
CA THR A 571 -9.25 -20.58 16.20
C THR A 571 -8.56 -19.45 17.00
N PRO A 572 -8.34 -19.60 18.32
CA PRO A 572 -7.68 -18.58 19.12
C PRO A 572 -6.24 -18.30 18.66
N GLN A 573 -5.56 -19.35 18.20
CA GLN A 573 -4.23 -19.33 17.58
C GLN A 573 -4.23 -20.21 16.34
N PRO A 574 -3.38 -19.94 15.32
CA PRO A 574 -3.26 -20.80 14.16
C PRO A 574 -3.00 -22.26 14.58
N TRP A 575 -3.89 -23.16 14.16
CA TRP A 575 -3.71 -24.60 14.33
C TRP A 575 -3.39 -25.18 12.95
N ILE A 576 -2.25 -25.82 12.78
CA ILE A 576 -1.76 -26.23 11.46
C ILE A 576 -1.48 -27.74 11.38
N ASN A 577 -1.48 -28.26 10.16
CA ASN A 577 -0.91 -29.55 9.82
C ASN A 577 0.23 -29.37 8.81
N VAL A 578 1.31 -30.12 8.98
CA VAL A 578 2.50 -30.11 8.11
C VAL A 578 2.56 -31.45 7.40
N ILE A 579 2.51 -31.43 6.08
CA ILE A 579 2.46 -32.62 5.23
C ILE A 579 3.61 -32.53 4.24
N SER A 580 4.53 -33.48 4.27
CA SER A 580 5.73 -33.45 3.45
C SER A 580 6.25 -34.85 3.14
N ASN A 581 6.99 -34.94 2.03
CA ASN A 581 7.94 -36.02 1.77
C ASN A 581 9.37 -35.49 1.96
N ALA A 582 10.38 -36.26 1.52
CA ALA A 582 11.79 -35.90 1.71
C ALA A 582 12.22 -34.58 1.05
N SER A 583 11.51 -34.11 0.03
CA SER A 583 11.95 -32.99 -0.81
C SER A 583 10.85 -31.97 -1.14
N PHE A 584 9.66 -32.10 -0.58
CA PHE A 584 8.52 -31.26 -0.91
C PHE A 584 7.48 -31.31 0.21
N GLY A 585 6.77 -30.21 0.43
CA GLY A 585 5.70 -30.21 1.41
C GLY A 585 4.84 -28.96 1.36
N PHE A 586 3.79 -29.01 2.15
CA PHE A 586 2.96 -27.85 2.44
C PHE A 586 2.56 -27.89 3.91
N HIS A 587 2.20 -26.73 4.44
CA HIS A 587 1.42 -26.67 5.66
C HIS A 587 0.06 -26.09 5.35
N VAL A 588 -0.92 -26.37 6.21
CA VAL A 588 -2.24 -25.75 6.11
C VAL A 588 -2.86 -25.56 7.48
N SER A 589 -3.45 -24.39 7.71
CA SER A 589 -4.20 -24.09 8.93
C SER A 589 -5.58 -24.75 8.96
N ALA A 590 -6.20 -24.80 10.13
CA ALA A 590 -7.56 -25.28 10.32
C ALA A 590 -8.58 -24.47 9.50
N GLU A 591 -8.34 -23.18 9.27
CA GLU A 591 -9.16 -22.37 8.38
C GLU A 591 -8.84 -22.58 6.88
N GLY A 592 -7.75 -23.26 6.54
CA GLY A 592 -7.40 -23.61 5.17
C GLY A 592 -6.42 -22.67 4.47
N ALA A 593 -5.76 -21.77 5.20
CA ALA A 593 -4.62 -21.02 4.65
C ALA A 593 -3.41 -21.95 4.54
N ALA A 594 -2.96 -22.21 3.32
CA ALA A 594 -1.82 -23.06 3.01
C ALA A 594 -0.65 -22.26 2.41
N PHE A 595 0.56 -22.79 2.60
CA PHE A 595 1.72 -22.46 1.77
C PHE A 595 2.50 -23.75 1.45
N THR A 596 3.14 -23.76 0.29
CA THR A 596 3.81 -24.93 -0.31
C THR A 596 5.27 -24.59 -0.60
N TRP A 597 6.16 -25.56 -0.43
CA TRP A 597 7.60 -25.40 -0.66
C TRP A 597 8.22 -26.62 -1.35
N SER A 598 9.39 -26.39 -1.94
CA SER A 598 10.26 -27.43 -2.51
C SER A 598 11.57 -27.45 -1.74
N ARG A 599 12.03 -28.62 -1.31
CA ARG A 599 13.29 -28.89 -0.58
C ARG A 599 13.42 -28.25 0.81
N ASN A 600 13.12 -26.96 0.95
CA ASN A 600 13.27 -26.20 2.19
C ASN A 600 12.10 -25.21 2.34
N SER A 601 11.39 -25.29 3.48
CA SER A 601 10.20 -24.46 3.75
C SER A 601 10.50 -22.99 4.05
N ARG A 602 11.77 -22.65 4.32
CA ARG A 602 12.23 -21.28 4.55
C ARG A 602 12.69 -20.63 3.26
N ASP A 603 13.62 -21.27 2.55
CA ASP A 603 14.37 -20.63 1.44
C ASP A 603 13.80 -20.93 0.04
N TYR A 604 12.92 -21.93 -0.10
CA TYR A 604 12.40 -22.39 -1.40
C TYR A 604 10.88 -22.52 -1.37
N GLN A 605 10.22 -21.45 -0.92
CA GLN A 605 8.77 -21.32 -0.92
C GLN A 605 8.27 -21.20 -2.37
N LEU A 606 7.27 -21.99 -2.73
CA LEU A 606 6.57 -21.86 -4.01
C LEU A 606 5.45 -20.83 -3.91
N THR A 607 4.78 -20.80 -2.76
CA THR A 607 3.68 -19.88 -2.44
C THR A 607 3.95 -19.23 -1.08
N PRO A 608 3.40 -18.04 -0.80
CA PRO A 608 3.85 -17.22 0.32
C PRO A 608 3.35 -17.74 1.67
N TRP A 609 4.22 -17.68 2.67
CA TRP A 609 3.84 -17.79 4.08
C TRP A 609 3.69 -16.41 4.71
N ALA A 610 2.48 -16.07 5.17
CA ALA A 610 2.18 -14.73 5.68
C ALA A 610 2.78 -14.42 7.08
N ASN A 611 3.17 -15.44 7.86
CA ASN A 611 3.63 -15.33 9.27
C ASN A 611 2.96 -14.18 10.06
N ASP A 612 1.63 -14.08 9.98
CA ASP A 612 0.83 -13.00 10.57
C ASP A 612 -0.05 -13.59 11.70
N PRO A 613 0.07 -13.10 12.95
CA PRO A 613 -0.67 -13.65 14.10
C PRO A 613 -2.14 -13.17 14.19
N VAL A 614 -2.53 -12.20 13.35
CA VAL A 614 -3.86 -11.59 13.32
C VAL A 614 -4.62 -12.07 12.09
N THR A 615 -4.09 -11.81 10.90
CA THR A 615 -4.72 -12.11 9.61
C THR A 615 -4.23 -13.46 9.10
N ASN A 616 -5.15 -14.37 8.76
CA ASN A 616 -4.80 -15.68 8.20
C ASN A 616 -4.86 -15.65 6.66
N ARG A 617 -4.03 -14.80 6.04
CA ARG A 617 -4.07 -14.57 4.58
C ARG A 617 -3.59 -15.82 3.82
N PRO A 618 -4.40 -16.42 2.93
CA PRO A 618 -3.98 -17.56 2.13
C PRO A 618 -3.19 -17.10 0.89
N GLY A 619 -2.05 -17.75 0.62
CA GLY A 619 -1.33 -17.65 -0.67
C GLY A 619 -1.87 -18.62 -1.73
N GLU A 620 -2.73 -19.54 -1.33
CA GLU A 620 -3.35 -20.56 -2.17
C GLU A 620 -4.83 -20.68 -1.84
N GLY A 621 -5.68 -20.88 -2.85
CA GLY A 621 -7.11 -20.98 -2.60
C GLY A 621 -7.89 -21.64 -3.73
N ILE A 622 -9.04 -22.21 -3.35
CA ILE A 622 -10.06 -22.66 -4.27
C ILE A 622 -11.26 -21.73 -4.13
N TYR A 623 -11.59 -21.01 -5.19
CA TYR A 623 -12.74 -20.13 -5.26
C TYR A 623 -13.85 -20.80 -6.07
N ILE A 624 -15.08 -20.75 -5.55
CA ILE A 624 -16.27 -21.26 -6.23
C ILE A 624 -17.22 -20.07 -6.44
N TYR A 625 -17.47 -19.74 -7.71
CA TYR A 625 -18.44 -18.72 -8.10
C TYR A 625 -19.79 -19.35 -8.40
N ASP A 626 -20.83 -18.88 -7.71
CA ASP A 626 -22.20 -19.32 -7.88
C ASP A 626 -22.93 -18.41 -8.87
N HIS A 627 -23.30 -18.98 -10.02
CA HIS A 627 -24.01 -18.22 -11.06
C HIS A 627 -25.43 -17.82 -10.68
N ALA A 628 -26.04 -18.44 -9.66
CA ALA A 628 -27.41 -18.13 -9.26
C ALA A 628 -27.52 -16.79 -8.50
N ASN A 629 -26.52 -16.47 -7.67
CA ASN A 629 -26.51 -15.24 -6.85
C ASN A 629 -25.35 -14.30 -7.17
N GLY A 630 -24.45 -14.70 -8.07
CA GLY A 630 -23.30 -13.90 -8.48
C GLY A 630 -22.22 -13.74 -7.40
N ARG A 631 -22.20 -14.59 -6.38
CA ARG A 631 -21.24 -14.51 -5.25
C ARG A 631 -20.24 -15.65 -5.28
N ALA A 632 -19.02 -15.36 -4.86
CA ALA A 632 -17.99 -16.36 -4.61
C ALA A 632 -18.09 -16.91 -3.17
N PHE A 633 -17.66 -18.15 -2.98
CA PHE A 633 -17.46 -18.81 -1.70
C PHE A 633 -16.31 -19.82 -1.82
N SER A 634 -15.87 -20.39 -0.69
CA SER A 634 -14.78 -21.36 -0.67
C SER A 634 -15.06 -22.49 0.32
N PRO A 635 -14.60 -23.73 0.05
CA PRO A 635 -14.61 -24.79 1.05
C PRO A 635 -13.65 -24.52 2.22
N ALA A 636 -12.68 -23.61 2.05
CA ALA A 636 -11.74 -23.18 3.07
C ALA A 636 -12.16 -21.82 3.65
N ALA A 637 -12.30 -21.78 4.98
CA ALA A 637 -12.72 -20.61 5.74
C ALA A 637 -11.82 -19.37 5.58
N ALA A 638 -10.53 -19.56 5.32
CA ALA A 638 -9.54 -18.49 5.19
C ALA A 638 -9.60 -17.75 3.83
N VAL A 639 -10.24 -18.34 2.81
CA VAL A 639 -10.21 -17.82 1.43
C VAL A 639 -11.39 -16.87 1.18
N VAL A 640 -12.62 -17.37 1.29
CA VAL A 640 -13.84 -16.55 1.25
C VAL A 640 -14.75 -17.02 2.37
N ARG A 641 -14.72 -16.29 3.48
CA ARG A 641 -15.53 -16.63 4.64
C ARG A 641 -17.00 -16.32 4.38
N ASP A 642 -17.85 -17.33 4.41
CA ASP A 642 -19.30 -17.19 4.38
C ASP A 642 -19.86 -17.52 5.78
N PRO A 643 -20.40 -16.54 6.52
CA PRO A 643 -20.98 -16.78 7.85
C PRO A 643 -22.13 -17.79 7.86
N ALA A 644 -22.79 -18.03 6.71
CA ALA A 644 -23.85 -19.02 6.58
C ALA A 644 -23.33 -20.46 6.40
N MET A 645 -22.01 -20.64 6.23
CA MET A 645 -21.39 -21.95 6.08
C MET A 645 -20.90 -22.52 7.41
N THR A 646 -20.92 -23.86 7.49
CA THR A 646 -20.18 -24.61 8.51
C THR A 646 -18.92 -25.19 7.88
N TYR A 647 -17.84 -25.20 8.66
CA TYR A 647 -16.53 -25.70 8.27
C TYR A 647 -16.06 -26.73 9.30
N GLU A 648 -15.63 -27.89 8.81
CA GLU A 648 -15.07 -28.97 9.62
C GLU A 648 -13.76 -29.42 8.97
N THR A 649 -12.64 -29.16 9.64
CA THR A 649 -11.30 -29.47 9.16
C THR A 649 -10.75 -30.68 9.88
N TRP A 650 -10.31 -31.67 9.09
CA TRP A 650 -9.72 -32.91 9.57
C TRP A 650 -8.24 -32.91 9.26
N HIS A 651 -7.41 -32.78 10.28
CA HIS A 651 -5.97 -32.95 10.16
C HIS A 651 -5.59 -34.37 10.58
N GLY A 652 -4.98 -35.12 9.67
CA GLY A 652 -4.45 -36.46 9.93
C GLY A 652 -3.04 -36.61 9.39
N GLN A 653 -2.45 -37.77 9.64
CA GLN A 653 -1.12 -38.09 9.10
C GLN A 653 -1.17 -38.16 7.57
N GLY A 654 -0.42 -37.28 6.90
CA GLY A 654 -0.31 -37.25 5.43
C GLY A 654 -1.45 -36.56 4.68
N PHE A 655 -2.48 -36.04 5.38
CA PHE A 655 -3.59 -35.36 4.72
C PHE A 655 -4.25 -34.27 5.58
N SER A 656 -4.90 -33.32 4.91
CA SER A 656 -5.91 -32.45 5.54
C SER A 656 -7.16 -32.40 4.68
N THR A 657 -8.34 -32.57 5.27
CA THR A 657 -9.64 -32.47 4.58
C THR A 657 -10.51 -31.36 5.16
N PHE A 658 -10.99 -30.46 4.32
CA PHE A 658 -11.93 -29.40 4.66
C PHE A 658 -13.31 -29.82 4.18
N ARG A 659 -14.16 -30.21 5.13
CA ARG A 659 -15.57 -30.47 4.89
C ARG A 659 -16.34 -29.19 5.15
N SER A 660 -17.15 -28.77 4.19
CA SER A 660 -17.96 -27.56 4.36
C SER A 660 -19.35 -27.74 3.78
N LYS A 661 -20.30 -26.99 4.32
CA LYS A 661 -21.70 -27.03 3.90
C LYS A 661 -22.24 -25.63 3.68
N ARG A 662 -22.90 -25.42 2.53
CA ARG A 662 -23.60 -24.19 2.15
C ARG A 662 -24.99 -24.55 1.63
N GLY A 663 -26.01 -24.46 2.49
CA GLY A 663 -27.37 -24.91 2.15
C GLY A 663 -27.37 -26.38 1.68
N PRO A 664 -27.82 -26.68 0.44
CA PRO A 664 -27.83 -28.05 -0.12
C PRO A 664 -26.48 -28.52 -0.68
N LEU A 665 -25.47 -27.64 -0.75
CA LEU A 665 -24.14 -28.00 -1.24
C LEU A 665 -23.27 -28.49 -0.08
N SER A 666 -22.69 -29.68 -0.25
CA SER A 666 -21.60 -30.17 0.59
C SER A 666 -20.32 -30.30 -0.23
N MET A 667 -19.19 -29.98 0.38
CA MET A 667 -17.89 -29.98 -0.27
C MET A 667 -16.85 -30.65 0.61
N ASP A 668 -16.02 -31.49 -0.01
CA ASP A 668 -14.81 -32.06 0.60
C ASP A 668 -13.60 -31.62 -0.21
N LEU A 669 -12.73 -30.80 0.37
CA LEU A 669 -11.43 -30.45 -0.21
C LEU A 669 -10.33 -31.18 0.55
N THR A 670 -9.66 -32.14 -0.08
CA THR A 670 -8.56 -32.89 0.53
C THR A 670 -7.23 -32.49 -0.09
N HIS A 671 -6.23 -32.18 0.74
CA HIS A 671 -4.85 -31.98 0.34
C HIS A 671 -3.96 -33.12 0.83
N VAL A 672 -3.09 -33.62 -0.04
CA VAL A 672 -2.04 -34.61 0.25
C VAL A 672 -0.75 -34.26 -0.50
N VAL A 673 0.36 -34.87 -0.11
CA VAL A 673 1.63 -34.86 -0.85
C VAL A 673 1.88 -36.27 -1.35
N ASP A 674 2.35 -36.41 -2.58
CA ASP A 674 2.80 -37.71 -3.09
C ASP A 674 3.98 -38.22 -2.22
N SER A 675 4.00 -39.52 -1.92
CA SER A 675 5.00 -40.11 -1.04
C SER A 675 6.44 -40.00 -1.57
N VAL A 676 6.61 -39.83 -2.89
CA VAL A 676 7.90 -39.79 -3.57
C VAL A 676 8.03 -38.51 -4.40
N ASP A 677 7.05 -38.21 -5.23
CA ASP A 677 7.13 -37.10 -6.18
C ASP A 677 6.91 -35.75 -5.48
N PRO A 678 7.57 -34.66 -5.92
CA PRO A 678 7.43 -33.33 -5.31
C PRO A 678 6.12 -32.65 -5.75
N VAL A 679 4.99 -33.27 -5.45
CA VAL A 679 3.65 -32.88 -5.93
C VAL A 679 2.67 -32.78 -4.77
N LYS A 680 1.98 -31.64 -4.68
CA LYS A 680 0.77 -31.46 -3.86
C LYS A 680 -0.45 -31.83 -4.69
N ILE A 681 -1.30 -32.70 -4.16
CA ILE A 681 -2.56 -33.07 -4.80
C ILE A 681 -3.72 -32.47 -4.00
N SER A 682 -4.59 -31.74 -4.69
CA SER A 682 -5.81 -31.17 -4.12
C SER A 682 -7.04 -31.75 -4.81
N ARG A 683 -7.89 -32.46 -4.08
CA ARG A 683 -9.13 -33.06 -4.60
C ARG A 683 -10.33 -32.36 -4.00
N LEU A 684 -11.10 -31.66 -4.85
CA LEU A 684 -12.40 -31.09 -4.49
C LEU A 684 -13.52 -32.01 -4.95
N ARG A 685 -14.39 -32.42 -4.02
CA ARG A 685 -15.67 -33.06 -4.30
C ARG A 685 -16.79 -32.09 -3.95
N ILE A 686 -17.74 -31.87 -4.85
CA ILE A 686 -18.94 -31.08 -4.60
C ILE A 686 -20.15 -32.00 -4.78
N GLN A 687 -21.05 -32.02 -3.81
CA GLN A 687 -22.32 -32.72 -3.89
C GLN A 687 -23.47 -31.74 -3.69
N ASN A 688 -24.47 -31.82 -4.56
CA ASN A 688 -25.70 -31.06 -4.45
C ASN A 688 -26.82 -32.01 -4.04
N SER A 689 -27.35 -31.85 -2.82
CA SER A 689 -28.53 -32.57 -2.33
C SER A 689 -29.85 -31.83 -2.57
N GLY A 690 -29.78 -30.66 -3.22
CA GLY A 690 -30.95 -29.85 -3.55
C GLY A 690 -31.69 -30.35 -4.77
N SER A 691 -32.93 -29.89 -4.92
CA SER A 691 -33.80 -30.22 -6.05
C SER A 691 -33.48 -29.43 -7.34
N VAL A 692 -32.63 -28.40 -7.26
CA VAL A 692 -32.27 -27.53 -8.39
C VAL A 692 -30.80 -27.75 -8.77
N PRO A 693 -30.46 -27.92 -10.06
CA PRO A 693 -29.07 -28.00 -10.50
C PRO A 693 -28.28 -26.73 -10.16
N ALA A 694 -27.14 -26.88 -9.48
CA ALA A 694 -26.22 -25.77 -9.20
C ALA A 694 -25.31 -25.50 -10.41
N ARG A 695 -25.17 -24.23 -10.80
CA ARG A 695 -24.23 -23.78 -11.84
C ARG A 695 -23.06 -23.09 -11.18
N LEU A 696 -21.94 -23.80 -11.08
CA LEU A 696 -20.76 -23.35 -10.35
C LEU A 696 -19.59 -23.21 -11.31
N ARG A 697 -18.74 -22.21 -11.08
CA ARG A 697 -17.44 -22.08 -11.72
C ARG A 697 -16.35 -22.14 -10.67
N VAL A 698 -15.35 -22.99 -10.87
CA VAL A 698 -14.28 -23.24 -9.91
C VAL A 698 -12.99 -22.64 -10.42
N TYR A 699 -12.27 -21.93 -9.55
CA TYR A 699 -10.96 -21.36 -9.81
C TYR A 699 -9.98 -21.88 -8.77
N ALA A 700 -8.79 -22.29 -9.24
CA ALA A 700 -7.65 -22.55 -8.37
C ALA A 700 -6.68 -21.38 -8.49
N TYR A 701 -6.25 -20.85 -7.35
CA TYR A 701 -5.36 -19.70 -7.24
C TYR A 701 -4.11 -20.08 -6.46
N ALA A 702 -2.96 -19.63 -6.95
CA ALA A 702 -1.68 -19.67 -6.26
C ALA A 702 -0.95 -18.36 -6.52
N GLU A 703 -0.53 -17.71 -5.44
CA GLU A 703 0.40 -16.59 -5.48
C GLU A 703 1.82 -17.14 -5.54
N TRP A 704 2.59 -16.78 -6.56
CA TRP A 704 3.92 -17.34 -6.78
C TRP A 704 4.99 -16.52 -6.07
N VAL A 705 5.81 -17.20 -5.26
CA VAL A 705 7.07 -16.67 -4.70
C VAL A 705 8.25 -17.18 -5.54
N LEU A 706 8.33 -18.51 -5.71
CA LEU A 706 9.38 -19.20 -6.48
C LEU A 706 10.82 -18.94 -6.00
N GLY A 707 11.01 -18.86 -4.68
CA GLY A 707 12.30 -18.60 -4.03
C GLY A 707 12.38 -17.20 -3.44
#